data_AF-B1X346-F1
#
_entry.id   AF-B1X346-F1
#
_cell.length_a   1.000
_cell.length_b   1.000
_cell.length_c   1.000
_cell.angle_alpha   90.00
_cell.angle_beta   90.00
_cell.angle_gamma   90.00
#
_symmetry.space_group_name_H-M   'P 1'
#
loop_
_entity.id
_entity.type
_entity.pdbx_description
1 polymer ?
#
loop_
_entity_poly.entity_id
_entity_poly.type
_entity_poly.pdbx_seq_one_letter_code
_entity_poly.pdbx_strand_id
1 'polypeptide(L)'
;MTSLQQTQSLIHFCQREDLTSLRQEILVDYRDRIQACKRTKLTSHERQTLINWFIESLKAIDNEADIQALCEAEIALLEEGYPKSTIGSDILAKYRHAIEQAINDGDLPLTDHNSHRYTYHKHNTGEQAEAHEHYALTYLKYDPQTYKALRNQTTSINNERQDNLQPVPLHRYLEQIQKLIQTKNKDRLEYKLAIAIAGATGRRHTEVLTKGNFTLTNHPYLLHFEGQQKKKEGEPTNFDILTILPATQVIQAIIQFRKLPAVAKLQNFSSQSNEVKGFNVQVNRMVQKLFQETEIVPVIPGKNYVSIHRLRGVYGAIAVHFFCPEFRHEHRFLQNYLGHVLDEQVAPNSPATPHYFHYYLVDTEGNRLGNKGVKLAEFPLTDQRYYTDKAIITQPEPLNQSQDPQPETEIKEVPSFDFIDSEFDDELKRSLNLALSQMLSSDSYTVLIAALMAVTGRSPGELIKSGTFEASHDPFTVTFSPTGLGAKSTLKTLIDASFVVESVQKLRQHLDVQDLRYQTPSYIDNHCQPYVTQAIRAHLPFDNLDALIDFYRQTTRDYTVTEESEPSLISDDDTNRLLKIGQQLNLTGEPSQIIHGLLRWTTKQLRSLRETPPTEQTNDHDDSMKSQPRVIFGLDPMIQETLHNQAQTIALLTQQLARQDANPTQTYPQADKDDYETQIQQLQGQITKLQKDNESFSFQVTQLNKQVNDYQQENEKLKEKVSRFEAVKKVFLGEQIELPIDSDTTNSQTPQKTKTKTTSKTTRKKTRRTRGPKGAAKDKAQKVLDAVTQWNQQHPDQTWAINTCLLETSFGIHRQAAVEFQKEHQSEIEQLHSNSNVSNPRTHNRGKDSEQLKAFVLPLIED
;
A
#
# COMPACT_ATOMS: atom_id res chain seq x y z
N MET A 1 -37.49 -60.81 -1.68
CA MET A 1 -37.20 -59.72 -2.64
C MET A 1 -37.15 -58.44 -1.84
N THR A 2 -35.95 -57.95 -1.53
CA THR A 2 -35.76 -56.63 -0.91
C THR A 2 -36.25 -55.56 -1.89
N SER A 3 -37.05 -54.60 -1.42
CA SER A 3 -37.57 -53.54 -2.29
C SER A 3 -36.43 -52.64 -2.76
N LEU A 4 -36.58 -52.01 -3.93
CA LEU A 4 -35.60 -51.09 -4.50
C LEU A 4 -35.20 -49.96 -3.51
N GLN A 5 -36.16 -49.53 -2.68
CA GLN A 5 -35.95 -48.59 -1.58
C GLN A 5 -35.06 -49.14 -0.46
N GLN A 6 -35.21 -50.42 -0.08
CA GLN A 6 -34.32 -51.04 0.92
C GLN A 6 -32.89 -51.18 0.41
N THR A 7 -32.71 -51.45 -0.89
CA THR A 7 -31.37 -51.55 -1.50
C THR A 7 -30.71 -50.17 -1.61
N GLN A 8 -31.44 -49.12 -1.99
CA GLN A 8 -30.93 -47.75 -2.00
C GLN A 8 -30.59 -47.25 -0.59
N SER A 9 -31.43 -47.56 0.41
CA SER A 9 -31.17 -47.20 1.81
C SER A 9 -29.92 -47.88 2.37
N LEU A 10 -29.64 -49.14 1.99
CA LEU A 10 -28.43 -49.86 2.38
C LEU A 10 -27.17 -49.32 1.70
N ILE A 11 -27.25 -48.95 0.41
CA ILE A 11 -26.13 -48.35 -0.33
C ILE A 11 -25.78 -46.98 0.27
N HIS A 12 -26.78 -46.14 0.57
CA HIS A 12 -26.56 -44.84 1.21
C HIS A 12 -25.98 -45.00 2.63
N PHE A 13 -26.43 -46.00 3.37
CA PHE A 13 -25.92 -46.31 4.71
C PHE A 13 -24.44 -46.73 4.68
N CYS A 14 -24.05 -47.66 3.79
CA CYS A 14 -22.66 -48.08 3.64
C CYS A 14 -21.74 -46.95 3.14
N GLN A 15 -22.21 -46.09 2.23
CA GLN A 15 -21.44 -44.91 1.78
C GLN A 15 -21.24 -43.88 2.90
N ARG A 16 -22.21 -43.73 3.80
CA ARG A 16 -22.14 -42.80 4.94
C ARG A 16 -21.17 -43.26 6.03
N GLU A 17 -21.14 -44.55 6.34
CA GLU A 17 -20.17 -45.12 7.31
C GLU A 17 -18.72 -44.94 6.80
N ASP A 18 -18.49 -45.13 5.50
CA ASP A 18 -17.20 -44.94 4.86
C ASP A 18 -16.75 -43.47 4.91
N LEU A 19 -17.63 -42.53 4.53
CA LEU A 19 -17.33 -41.10 4.59
C LEU A 19 -17.11 -40.58 6.02
N THR A 20 -17.84 -41.10 7.00
CA THR A 20 -17.67 -40.70 8.40
C THR A 20 -16.32 -41.16 8.94
N SER A 21 -15.91 -42.39 8.62
CA SER A 21 -14.61 -42.94 8.99
C SER A 21 -13.47 -42.15 8.35
N LEU A 22 -13.59 -41.86 7.06
CA LEU A 22 -12.63 -41.05 6.31
C LEU A 22 -12.54 -39.61 6.83
N ARG A 23 -13.67 -39.00 7.22
CA ARG A 23 -13.66 -37.69 7.89
C ARG A 23 -12.82 -37.75 9.17
N GLN A 24 -13.06 -38.73 10.04
CA GLN A 24 -12.34 -38.82 11.32
C GLN A 24 -10.83 -38.95 11.11
N GLU A 25 -10.38 -39.77 10.16
CA GLU A 25 -8.97 -39.88 9.79
C GLU A 25 -8.39 -38.52 9.35
N ILE A 26 -9.11 -37.81 8.47
CA ILE A 26 -8.71 -36.47 8.02
C ILE A 26 -8.62 -35.47 9.19
N LEU A 27 -9.56 -35.54 10.14
CA LEU A 27 -9.58 -34.64 11.29
C LEU A 27 -8.42 -34.89 12.26
N VAL A 28 -8.08 -36.16 12.51
CA VAL A 28 -6.91 -36.54 13.31
C VAL A 28 -5.65 -35.99 12.66
N ASP A 29 -5.43 -36.28 11.38
CA ASP A 29 -4.28 -35.78 10.62
C ASP A 29 -4.23 -34.24 10.57
N TYR A 30 -5.38 -33.59 10.41
CA TYR A 30 -5.48 -32.14 10.41
C TYR A 30 -5.05 -31.53 11.75
N ARG A 31 -5.56 -32.06 12.87
CA ARG A 31 -5.23 -31.60 14.22
C ARG A 31 -3.79 -31.90 14.60
N ASP A 32 -3.28 -33.08 14.26
CA ASP A 32 -1.87 -33.45 14.45
C ASP A 32 -0.94 -32.49 13.71
N ARG A 33 -1.30 -32.08 12.49
CA ARG A 33 -0.51 -31.10 11.71
C ARG A 33 -0.57 -29.69 12.28
N ILE A 34 -1.69 -29.31 12.91
CA ILE A 34 -1.83 -28.04 13.64
C ILE A 34 -0.93 -28.06 14.88
N GLN A 35 -1.04 -29.10 15.72
CA GLN A 35 -0.23 -29.24 16.93
C GLN A 35 1.27 -29.29 16.63
N ALA A 36 1.67 -29.97 15.55
CA ALA A 36 3.06 -30.05 15.14
C ALA A 36 3.60 -28.77 14.47
N CYS A 37 2.79 -27.70 14.32
CA CYS A 37 3.14 -26.47 13.59
C CYS A 37 3.71 -26.71 12.18
N LYS A 38 3.39 -27.86 11.55
CA LYS A 38 3.97 -28.28 10.27
C LYS A 38 3.25 -27.64 9.08
N ARG A 39 1.91 -27.75 9.08
CA ARG A 39 1.05 -27.29 7.98
C ARG A 39 -0.42 -27.26 8.44
N THR A 40 -0.99 -26.09 8.58
CA THR A 40 -2.38 -25.92 9.06
C THR A 40 -3.45 -26.03 7.96
N LYS A 41 -3.09 -26.48 6.74
CA LYS A 41 -3.99 -26.46 5.57
C LYS A 41 -4.31 -27.85 5.06
N LEU A 42 -5.60 -28.18 5.10
CA LEU A 42 -6.21 -29.30 4.37
C LEU A 42 -5.83 -29.25 2.88
N THR A 43 -5.54 -30.42 2.33
CA THR A 43 -5.35 -30.64 0.90
C THR A 43 -6.67 -30.43 0.14
N SER A 44 -6.59 -30.40 -1.19
CA SER A 44 -7.81 -30.28 -2.00
C SER A 44 -8.70 -31.50 -1.91
N HIS A 45 -8.11 -32.69 -1.76
CA HIS A 45 -8.84 -33.93 -1.61
C HIS A 45 -9.52 -34.00 -0.24
N GLU A 46 -8.77 -33.78 0.84
CA GLU A 46 -9.32 -33.76 2.21
C GLU A 46 -10.51 -32.80 2.33
N ARG A 47 -10.37 -31.57 1.82
CA ARG A 47 -11.46 -30.60 1.86
C ARG A 47 -12.67 -31.04 1.03
N GLN A 48 -12.46 -31.67 -0.13
CA GLN A 48 -13.58 -32.19 -0.93
C GLN A 48 -14.29 -33.31 -0.18
N THR A 49 -13.55 -34.18 0.52
CA THR A 49 -14.13 -35.21 1.38
C THR A 49 -14.97 -34.61 2.50
N LEU A 50 -14.47 -33.56 3.17
CA LEU A 50 -15.25 -32.86 4.21
C LEU A 50 -16.53 -32.24 3.64
N ILE A 51 -16.47 -31.62 2.45
CA ILE A 51 -17.65 -31.07 1.75
C ILE A 51 -18.66 -32.20 1.43
N ASN A 52 -18.20 -33.32 0.89
CA ASN A 52 -19.07 -34.45 0.55
C ASN A 52 -19.74 -35.01 1.82
N TRP A 53 -18.97 -35.21 2.89
CA TRP A 53 -19.53 -35.63 4.18
C TRP A 53 -20.55 -34.62 4.74
N PHE A 54 -20.28 -33.33 4.58
CA PHE A 54 -21.19 -32.27 5.03
C PHE A 54 -22.53 -32.33 4.28
N ILE A 55 -22.50 -32.49 2.95
CA ILE A 55 -23.72 -32.65 2.13
C ILE A 55 -24.48 -33.92 2.53
N GLU A 56 -23.80 -35.05 2.69
CA GLU A 56 -24.42 -36.30 3.16
C GLU A 56 -25.04 -36.18 4.56
N SER A 57 -24.43 -35.37 5.43
CA SER A 57 -25.00 -35.09 6.75
C SER A 57 -26.24 -34.22 6.66
N LEU A 58 -26.26 -33.21 5.78
CA LEU A 58 -27.45 -32.38 5.53
C LEU A 58 -28.64 -33.20 5.03
N LYS A 59 -28.42 -34.21 4.19
CA LYS A 59 -29.50 -35.09 3.70
C LYS A 59 -30.24 -35.83 4.82
N ALA A 60 -29.61 -36.02 5.97
CA ALA A 60 -30.18 -36.72 7.12
C ALA A 60 -30.85 -35.80 8.14
N ILE A 61 -30.77 -34.48 7.95
CA ILE A 61 -31.28 -33.47 8.88
C ILE A 61 -32.38 -32.68 8.18
N ASP A 62 -33.54 -32.58 8.82
CA ASP A 62 -34.73 -31.92 8.25
C ASP A 62 -35.32 -30.91 9.25
N ASN A 63 -34.47 -30.18 9.98
CA ASN A 63 -34.92 -29.06 10.81
C ASN A 63 -33.84 -27.97 10.92
N GLU A 64 -34.29 -26.73 11.10
CA GLU A 64 -33.45 -25.54 11.13
C GLU A 64 -32.34 -25.59 12.19
N ALA A 65 -32.67 -25.98 13.43
CA ALA A 65 -31.75 -25.94 14.57
C ALA A 65 -30.56 -26.89 14.37
N ASP A 66 -30.82 -28.12 13.92
CA ASP A 66 -29.76 -29.10 13.66
C ASP A 66 -28.91 -28.73 12.44
N ILE A 67 -29.51 -28.11 11.42
CA ILE A 67 -28.76 -27.59 10.25
C ILE A 67 -27.84 -26.45 10.69
N GLN A 68 -28.34 -25.52 11.51
CA GLN A 68 -27.55 -24.42 12.06
C GLN A 68 -26.38 -24.96 12.90
N ALA A 69 -26.65 -25.90 13.82
CA ALA A 69 -25.62 -26.51 14.66
C ALA A 69 -24.53 -27.21 13.82
N LEU A 70 -24.91 -27.89 12.74
CA LEU A 70 -23.95 -28.52 11.82
C LEU A 70 -23.09 -27.47 11.09
N CYS A 71 -23.69 -26.37 10.62
CA CYS A 71 -22.97 -25.26 10.00
C CYS A 71 -21.95 -24.62 10.96
N GLU A 72 -22.38 -24.34 12.19
CA GLU A 72 -21.53 -23.75 13.23
C GLU A 72 -20.37 -24.67 13.60
N ALA A 73 -20.62 -25.97 13.78
CA ALA A 73 -19.59 -26.95 14.06
C ALA A 73 -18.55 -27.07 12.93
N GLU A 74 -18.98 -27.00 11.66
CA GLU A 74 -18.08 -27.04 10.52
C GLU A 74 -17.24 -25.76 10.41
N ILE A 75 -17.82 -24.59 10.68
CA ILE A 75 -17.07 -23.33 10.75
C ILE A 75 -16.03 -23.37 11.88
N ALA A 76 -16.42 -23.82 13.08
CA ALA A 76 -15.52 -23.94 14.23
C ALA A 76 -14.34 -24.88 13.93
N LEU A 77 -14.60 -26.02 13.27
CA LEU A 77 -13.55 -26.94 12.82
C LEU A 77 -12.55 -26.25 11.87
N LEU A 78 -13.04 -25.47 10.91
CA LEU A 78 -12.18 -24.76 9.96
C LEU A 78 -11.34 -23.68 10.69
N GLU A 79 -11.89 -23.03 11.71
CA GLU A 79 -11.19 -22.03 12.51
C GLU A 79 -10.01 -22.59 13.33
N GLU A 80 -9.97 -23.90 13.60
CA GLU A 80 -8.83 -24.55 14.28
C GLU A 80 -7.49 -24.36 13.54
N GLY A 81 -7.51 -24.20 12.21
CA GLY A 81 -6.29 -24.16 11.39
C GLY A 81 -6.26 -23.09 10.30
N TYR A 82 -7.37 -22.41 10.03
CA TYR A 82 -7.45 -21.35 9.02
C TYR A 82 -7.79 -19.99 9.63
N PRO A 83 -7.16 -18.90 9.16
CA PRO A 83 -7.62 -17.56 9.46
C PRO A 83 -9.03 -17.32 8.91
N LYS A 84 -9.88 -16.61 9.66
CA LYS A 84 -11.26 -16.24 9.26
C LYS A 84 -11.32 -15.62 7.85
N SER A 85 -10.32 -14.83 7.46
CA SER A 85 -10.21 -14.26 6.12
C SER A 85 -10.14 -15.30 5.00
N THR A 86 -9.44 -16.42 5.22
CA THR A 86 -9.35 -17.52 4.25
C THR A 86 -10.63 -18.34 4.22
N ILE A 87 -11.23 -18.58 5.39
CA ILE A 87 -12.49 -19.31 5.53
C ILE A 87 -13.59 -18.57 4.76
N GLY A 88 -13.80 -17.30 5.08
CA GLY A 88 -14.88 -16.49 4.52
C GLY A 88 -14.75 -16.19 3.03
N SER A 89 -13.52 -16.08 2.50
CA SER A 89 -13.29 -15.69 1.09
C SER A 89 -13.15 -16.85 0.10
N ASP A 90 -12.71 -18.03 0.54
CA ASP A 90 -12.42 -19.16 -0.34
C ASP A 90 -13.08 -20.47 0.10
N ILE A 91 -13.00 -20.83 1.38
CA ILE A 91 -13.44 -22.16 1.84
C ILE A 91 -14.97 -22.24 1.87
N LEU A 92 -15.65 -21.30 2.53
CA LEU A 92 -17.12 -21.31 2.60
C LEU A 92 -17.75 -21.17 1.22
N ALA A 93 -17.15 -20.41 0.31
CA ALA A 93 -17.61 -20.31 -1.07
C ALA A 93 -17.66 -21.68 -1.78
N LYS A 94 -16.72 -22.59 -1.49
CA LYS A 94 -16.72 -23.95 -2.06
C LYS A 94 -17.80 -24.83 -1.47
N TYR A 95 -18.00 -24.77 -0.14
CA TYR A 95 -19.10 -25.51 0.49
C TYR A 95 -20.44 -25.03 -0.04
N ARG A 96 -20.68 -23.72 -0.06
CA ARG A 96 -21.91 -23.12 -0.56
C ARG A 96 -22.18 -23.50 -2.01
N HIS A 97 -21.17 -23.44 -2.88
CA HIS A 97 -21.33 -23.87 -4.26
C HIS A 97 -21.68 -25.36 -4.38
N ALA A 98 -21.09 -26.21 -3.56
CA ALA A 98 -21.41 -27.64 -3.55
C ALA A 98 -22.84 -27.92 -3.03
N ILE A 99 -23.32 -27.12 -2.07
CA ILE A 99 -24.71 -27.17 -1.60
C ILE A 99 -25.67 -26.71 -2.72
N GLU A 100 -25.38 -25.58 -3.38
CA GLU A 100 -26.16 -25.10 -4.54
C GLU A 100 -26.22 -26.16 -5.65
N GLN A 101 -25.10 -26.82 -5.94
CA GLN A 101 -25.06 -27.92 -6.91
C GLN A 101 -25.92 -29.11 -6.44
N ALA A 102 -25.79 -29.56 -5.20
CA ALA A 102 -26.60 -30.66 -4.66
C ALA A 102 -28.12 -30.34 -4.69
N ILE A 103 -28.51 -29.08 -4.46
CA ILE A 103 -29.91 -28.64 -4.60
C ILE A 103 -30.35 -28.73 -6.06
N ASN A 104 -29.56 -28.19 -7.00
CA ASN A 104 -29.88 -28.19 -8.43
C ASN A 104 -29.94 -29.60 -9.03
N ASP A 105 -29.08 -30.50 -8.57
CA ASP A 105 -29.03 -31.89 -9.00
C ASP A 105 -30.17 -32.73 -8.38
N GLY A 106 -30.92 -32.16 -7.42
CA GLY A 106 -32.00 -32.84 -6.71
C GLY A 106 -31.55 -33.77 -5.58
N ASP A 107 -30.24 -33.82 -5.31
CA ASP A 107 -29.64 -34.63 -4.24
C ASP A 107 -29.95 -34.08 -2.84
N LEU A 108 -30.17 -32.77 -2.73
CA LEU A 108 -30.60 -32.09 -1.49
C LEU A 108 -31.92 -31.35 -1.75
N PRO A 109 -33.07 -32.04 -1.70
CA PRO A 109 -34.36 -31.44 -2.00
C PRO A 109 -34.76 -30.40 -0.94
N LEU A 110 -35.34 -29.29 -1.39
CA LEU A 110 -35.87 -28.25 -0.51
C LEU A 110 -37.25 -28.69 0.05
N THR A 111 -37.37 -28.74 1.37
CA THR A 111 -38.61 -29.03 2.13
C THR A 111 -39.00 -27.82 2.97
N ASP A 112 -40.23 -27.76 3.45
CA ASP A 112 -40.67 -26.69 4.36
C ASP A 112 -39.90 -26.68 5.70
N HIS A 113 -39.18 -27.75 6.04
CA HIS A 113 -38.43 -27.88 7.30
C HIS A 113 -36.94 -27.61 7.17
N ASN A 114 -36.35 -27.81 5.98
CA ASN A 114 -34.92 -27.59 5.72
C ASN A 114 -34.62 -26.32 4.91
N SER A 115 -35.64 -25.58 4.51
CA SER A 115 -35.52 -24.39 3.67
C SER A 115 -36.45 -23.28 4.13
N HIS A 116 -36.16 -22.07 3.68
CA HIS A 116 -36.96 -20.89 3.99
C HIS A 116 -37.03 -19.94 2.80
N ARG A 117 -38.04 -19.09 2.80
CA ARG A 117 -38.23 -18.04 1.81
C ARG A 117 -37.95 -16.69 2.44
N TYR A 118 -37.19 -15.85 1.73
CA TYR A 118 -36.88 -14.51 2.17
C TYR A 118 -36.88 -13.54 1.00
N THR A 119 -37.24 -12.29 1.28
CA THR A 119 -37.16 -11.21 0.29
C THR A 119 -35.87 -10.43 0.47
N TYR A 120 -35.21 -10.13 -0.64
CA TYR A 120 -34.00 -9.31 -0.66
C TYR A 120 -34.05 -8.29 -1.78
N HIS A 121 -33.27 -7.21 -1.65
CA HIS A 121 -33.14 -6.21 -2.71
C HIS A 121 -31.90 -6.52 -3.54
N LYS A 122 -32.06 -6.65 -4.86
CA LYS A 122 -30.93 -6.81 -5.79
C LYS A 122 -30.06 -5.56 -5.71
N HIS A 123 -28.78 -5.72 -5.35
CA HIS A 123 -27.85 -4.60 -5.18
C HIS A 123 -27.68 -3.74 -6.45
N ASN A 124 -27.87 -4.31 -7.64
CA ASN A 124 -27.68 -3.61 -8.92
C ASN A 124 -28.92 -2.85 -9.41
N THR A 125 -30.13 -3.35 -9.11
CA THR A 125 -31.38 -2.76 -9.62
C THR A 125 -32.24 -2.13 -8.53
N GLY A 126 -31.96 -2.43 -7.25
CA GLY A 126 -32.81 -2.05 -6.13
C GLY A 126 -34.15 -2.80 -6.08
N GLU A 127 -34.40 -3.69 -7.04
CA GLU A 127 -35.64 -4.48 -7.11
C GLU A 127 -35.72 -5.47 -5.95
N GLN A 128 -36.89 -5.54 -5.34
CA GLN A 128 -37.21 -6.60 -4.40
C GLN A 128 -37.40 -7.92 -5.18
N ALA A 129 -36.69 -8.95 -4.74
CA ALA A 129 -36.77 -10.30 -5.25
C ALA A 129 -37.01 -11.27 -4.09
N GLU A 130 -37.70 -12.37 -4.37
CA GLU A 130 -37.90 -13.48 -3.43
C GLU A 130 -36.89 -14.58 -3.75
N ALA A 131 -36.28 -15.14 -2.72
CA ALA A 131 -35.42 -16.32 -2.81
C ALA A 131 -35.97 -17.43 -1.91
N HIS A 132 -35.81 -18.66 -2.38
CA HIS A 132 -36.10 -19.88 -1.62
C HIS A 132 -34.78 -20.66 -1.51
N GLU A 133 -34.23 -20.78 -0.30
CA GLU A 133 -32.93 -21.43 -0.10
C GLU A 133 -32.93 -22.38 1.11
N HIS A 134 -32.07 -23.40 1.04
CA HIS A 134 -31.77 -24.31 2.14
C HIS A 134 -31.11 -23.55 3.32
N TYR A 135 -31.49 -23.84 4.56
CA TYR A 135 -30.95 -23.15 5.76
C TYR A 135 -29.41 -23.19 5.86
N ALA A 136 -28.78 -24.23 5.33
CA ALA A 136 -27.32 -24.30 5.25
C ALA A 136 -26.69 -23.13 4.46
N LEU A 137 -27.35 -22.61 3.41
CA LEU A 137 -26.89 -21.41 2.69
C LEU A 137 -27.10 -20.12 3.49
N THR A 138 -27.93 -20.16 4.52
CA THR A 138 -28.13 -19.05 5.46
C THR A 138 -27.08 -19.05 6.54
N TYR A 139 -26.81 -20.20 7.16
CA TYR A 139 -25.94 -20.33 8.32
C TYR A 139 -24.47 -20.61 7.99
N LEU A 140 -24.15 -21.17 6.80
CA LEU A 140 -22.77 -21.43 6.38
C LEU A 140 -22.11 -20.18 5.77
N LYS A 141 -22.06 -19.12 6.57
CA LYS A 141 -21.39 -17.84 6.30
C LYS A 141 -21.11 -17.14 7.63
N TYR A 142 -20.16 -16.21 7.63
CA TYR A 142 -19.98 -15.34 8.79
C TYR A 142 -21.09 -14.30 8.90
N ASP A 143 -21.26 -13.75 10.10
CA ASP A 143 -22.15 -12.62 10.33
C ASP A 143 -21.67 -11.37 9.55
N PRO A 144 -22.58 -10.41 9.29
CA PRO A 144 -22.25 -9.18 8.56
C PRO A 144 -21.12 -8.35 9.19
N GLN A 145 -21.00 -8.34 10.53
CA GLN A 145 -19.96 -7.56 11.22
C GLN A 145 -18.58 -8.18 10.99
N THR A 146 -18.46 -9.51 11.04
CA THR A 146 -17.23 -10.23 10.70
C THR A 146 -16.81 -9.96 9.25
N TYR A 147 -17.73 -10.02 8.28
CA TYR A 147 -17.40 -9.66 6.88
C TYR A 147 -16.98 -8.20 6.73
N LYS A 148 -17.64 -7.27 7.44
CA LYS A 148 -17.26 -5.86 7.47
C LYS A 148 -15.84 -5.69 8.04
N ALA A 149 -15.51 -6.35 9.14
CA ALA A 149 -14.18 -6.33 9.75
C ALA A 149 -13.11 -6.86 8.79
N LEU A 150 -13.36 -8.00 8.13
CA LEU A 150 -12.45 -8.58 7.12
C LEU A 150 -12.24 -7.64 5.92
N ARG A 151 -13.30 -6.96 5.47
CA ARG A 151 -13.22 -5.96 4.39
C ARG A 151 -12.42 -4.73 4.82
N ASN A 152 -12.65 -4.23 6.03
CA ASN A 152 -11.91 -3.10 6.59
C ASN A 152 -10.42 -3.43 6.71
N GLN A 153 -10.06 -4.61 7.20
CA GLN A 153 -8.67 -5.08 7.26
C GLN A 153 -8.03 -5.15 5.87
N THR A 154 -8.74 -5.70 4.88
CA THR A 154 -8.24 -5.78 3.50
C THR A 154 -8.04 -4.39 2.89
N THR A 155 -8.95 -3.45 3.20
CA THR A 155 -8.87 -2.06 2.76
C THR A 155 -7.70 -1.34 3.41
N SER A 156 -7.53 -1.46 4.73
CA SER A 156 -6.39 -0.90 5.46
C SER A 156 -5.04 -1.40 4.92
N ILE A 157 -4.88 -2.71 4.71
CA ILE A 157 -3.67 -3.29 4.09
C ILE A 157 -3.47 -2.78 2.65
N ASN A 158 -4.54 -2.50 1.92
CA ASN A 158 -4.41 -1.94 0.58
C ASN A 158 -3.98 -0.47 0.61
N ASN A 159 -4.55 0.33 1.51
CA ASN A 159 -4.19 1.73 1.72
C ASN A 159 -2.71 1.83 2.11
N GLU A 160 -2.25 1.04 3.08
CA GLU A 160 -0.84 0.98 3.47
C GLU A 160 0.10 0.72 2.28
N ARG A 161 -0.32 -0.13 1.32
CA ARG A 161 0.46 -0.38 0.10
C ARG A 161 0.42 0.76 -0.91
N GLN A 162 -0.66 1.54 -0.92
CA GLN A 162 -0.78 2.73 -1.76
C GLN A 162 0.02 3.89 -1.18
N ASP A 163 0.15 3.95 0.14
CA ASP A 163 1.00 4.92 0.83
C ASP A 163 2.48 4.54 0.71
N ASN A 164 2.79 3.23 0.65
CA ASN A 164 4.15 2.68 0.52
C ASN A 164 4.43 2.09 -0.87
N LEU A 165 4.28 2.91 -1.92
CA LEU A 165 4.53 2.49 -3.30
C LEU A 165 5.97 1.99 -3.49
N GLN A 166 6.15 0.98 -4.35
CA GLN A 166 7.46 0.38 -4.58
C GLN A 166 8.07 0.80 -5.94
N PRO A 167 9.38 1.09 -6.02
CA PRO A 167 10.02 1.54 -7.26
C PRO A 167 10.18 0.41 -8.27
N VAL A 168 9.96 0.70 -9.55
CA VAL A 168 10.24 -0.20 -10.66
C VAL A 168 11.10 0.50 -11.72
N PRO A 169 12.33 0.03 -12.01
CA PRO A 169 13.15 0.59 -13.08
C PRO A 169 12.53 0.29 -14.45
N LEU A 170 11.98 1.33 -15.09
CA LEU A 170 11.20 1.23 -16.33
C LEU A 170 12.00 0.55 -17.45
N HIS A 171 13.24 1.01 -17.66
CA HIS A 171 14.10 0.49 -18.72
C HIS A 171 14.38 -1.01 -18.56
N ARG A 172 14.78 -1.43 -17.36
CA ARG A 172 15.08 -2.84 -17.05
C ARG A 172 13.85 -3.73 -17.19
N TYR A 173 12.68 -3.24 -16.80
CA TYR A 173 11.42 -3.98 -16.98
C TYR A 173 11.10 -4.21 -18.46
N LEU A 174 11.17 -3.15 -19.28
CA LEU A 174 10.88 -3.23 -20.71
C LEU A 174 11.90 -4.14 -21.43
N GLU A 175 13.18 -3.98 -21.14
CA GLU A 175 14.24 -4.83 -21.71
C GLU A 175 14.00 -6.30 -21.37
N GLN A 176 13.62 -6.60 -20.12
CA GLN A 176 13.35 -7.96 -19.70
C GLN A 176 12.12 -8.55 -20.41
N ILE A 177 11.01 -7.81 -20.53
CA ILE A 177 9.84 -8.29 -21.30
C ILE A 177 10.20 -8.49 -22.77
N GLN A 178 10.93 -7.56 -23.38
CA GLN A 178 11.40 -7.64 -24.76
C GLN A 178 12.26 -8.89 -25.00
N LYS A 179 13.23 -9.13 -24.11
CA LYS A 179 14.10 -10.31 -24.12
C LYS A 179 13.32 -11.61 -24.01
N LEU A 180 12.26 -11.64 -23.21
CA LEU A 180 11.42 -12.83 -23.04
C LEU A 180 10.54 -13.09 -24.26
N ILE A 181 9.99 -12.05 -24.90
CA ILE A 181 9.24 -12.20 -26.17
C ILE A 181 10.15 -12.72 -27.29
N GLN A 182 11.36 -12.18 -27.40
CA GLN A 182 12.29 -12.53 -28.48
C GLN A 182 13.10 -13.80 -28.20
N THR A 183 12.89 -14.46 -27.07
CA THR A 183 13.73 -15.59 -26.66
C THR A 183 13.56 -16.77 -27.61
N LYS A 184 14.66 -17.17 -28.27
CA LYS A 184 14.72 -18.40 -29.08
C LYS A 184 15.04 -19.63 -28.24
N ASN A 185 15.36 -19.44 -26.96
CA ASN A 185 15.67 -20.53 -26.06
C ASN A 185 14.41 -21.33 -25.72
N LYS A 186 14.38 -22.60 -26.15
CA LYS A 186 13.25 -23.51 -25.95
C LYS A 186 13.07 -23.92 -24.48
N ASP A 187 14.07 -23.74 -23.63
CA ASP A 187 13.98 -24.08 -22.21
C ASP A 187 12.91 -23.23 -21.51
N ARG A 188 11.89 -23.90 -20.96
CA ARG A 188 10.75 -23.28 -20.25
C ARG A 188 10.08 -22.14 -21.02
N LEU A 189 10.08 -22.24 -22.35
CA LEU A 189 9.61 -21.19 -23.24
C LEU A 189 8.14 -20.84 -22.97
N GLU A 190 7.31 -21.82 -22.65
CA GLU A 190 5.90 -21.66 -22.29
C GLU A 190 5.71 -20.72 -21.09
N TYR A 191 6.54 -20.83 -20.06
CA TYR A 191 6.44 -19.96 -18.88
C TYR A 191 6.97 -18.56 -19.17
N LYS A 192 8.08 -18.45 -19.92
CA LYS A 192 8.68 -17.17 -20.31
C LYS A 192 7.73 -16.34 -21.16
N LEU A 193 7.11 -16.94 -22.18
CA LEU A 193 6.14 -16.27 -23.03
C LEU A 193 4.87 -15.90 -22.27
N ALA A 194 4.34 -16.77 -21.40
CA ALA A 194 3.18 -16.44 -20.57
C ALA A 194 3.44 -15.19 -19.70
N ILE A 195 4.62 -15.10 -19.09
CA ILE A 195 5.04 -13.94 -18.30
C ILE A 195 5.17 -12.69 -19.17
N ALA A 196 5.84 -12.80 -20.31
CA ALA A 196 6.09 -11.68 -21.19
C ALA A 196 4.78 -11.10 -21.75
N ILE A 197 3.85 -11.95 -22.18
CA ILE A 197 2.54 -11.53 -22.69
C ILE A 197 1.71 -10.89 -21.57
N ALA A 198 1.66 -11.49 -20.38
CA ALA A 198 0.90 -10.93 -19.25
C ALA A 198 1.48 -9.58 -18.79
N GLY A 199 2.81 -9.45 -18.71
CA GLY A 199 3.47 -8.18 -18.41
C GLY A 199 3.30 -7.14 -19.51
N ALA A 200 3.26 -7.55 -20.78
CA ALA A 200 3.11 -6.64 -21.91
C ALA A 200 1.68 -6.07 -22.08
N THR A 201 0.66 -6.85 -21.69
CA THR A 201 -0.77 -6.55 -21.96
C THR A 201 -1.58 -6.23 -20.70
N GLY A 202 -1.00 -6.48 -19.53
CA GLY A 202 -1.71 -6.43 -18.25
C GLY A 202 -2.84 -7.44 -18.12
N ARG A 203 -3.02 -8.40 -19.05
CA ARG A 203 -4.09 -9.42 -18.94
C ARG A 203 -3.79 -10.43 -17.84
N ARG A 204 -4.84 -11.02 -17.25
CA ARG A 204 -4.67 -12.11 -16.29
C ARG A 204 -4.05 -13.30 -17.02
N HIS A 205 -3.15 -14.02 -16.36
CA HIS A 205 -2.45 -15.15 -16.98
C HIS A 205 -3.40 -16.22 -17.55
N THR A 206 -4.57 -16.44 -16.93
CA THR A 206 -5.62 -17.33 -17.41
C THR A 206 -6.34 -16.81 -18.65
N GLU A 207 -6.49 -15.49 -18.80
CA GLU A 207 -6.98 -14.84 -20.04
C GLU A 207 -5.95 -15.05 -21.16
N VAL A 208 -4.66 -14.88 -20.87
CA VAL A 208 -3.57 -15.15 -21.83
C VAL A 208 -3.54 -16.64 -22.25
N LEU A 209 -3.74 -17.55 -21.29
CA LEU A 209 -3.59 -18.99 -21.48
C LEU A 209 -4.79 -19.66 -22.18
N THR A 210 -6.02 -19.36 -21.74
CA THR A 210 -7.19 -20.19 -22.05
C THR A 210 -8.36 -19.44 -22.68
N LYS A 211 -8.70 -18.23 -22.21
CA LYS A 211 -9.98 -17.58 -22.55
C LYS A 211 -9.88 -16.41 -23.53
N GLY A 212 -8.74 -15.74 -23.57
CA GLY A 212 -8.60 -14.48 -24.31
C GLY A 212 -8.60 -14.72 -25.81
N ASN A 213 -9.15 -13.81 -26.60
CA ASN A 213 -8.83 -13.67 -28.01
C ASN A 213 -8.19 -12.31 -28.24
N PHE A 214 -7.17 -12.27 -29.10
CA PHE A 214 -6.40 -11.06 -29.37
C PHE A 214 -6.31 -10.88 -30.89
N THR A 215 -6.64 -9.69 -31.36
CA THR A 215 -6.51 -9.31 -32.76
C THR A 215 -5.82 -7.95 -32.86
N LEU A 216 -5.14 -7.70 -33.99
CA LEU A 216 -4.48 -6.43 -34.23
C LEU A 216 -5.52 -5.34 -34.48
N THR A 217 -5.25 -4.15 -33.95
CA THR A 217 -5.95 -2.93 -34.35
C THR A 217 -5.08 -2.14 -35.35
N ASN A 218 -5.59 -1.00 -35.81
CA ASN A 218 -4.81 -0.07 -36.64
C ASN A 218 -3.75 0.70 -35.84
N HIS A 219 -3.80 0.69 -34.51
CA HIS A 219 -2.88 1.44 -33.65
C HIS A 219 -1.68 0.56 -33.22
N PRO A 220 -0.43 1.08 -33.27
CA PRO A 220 0.77 0.29 -33.04
C PRO A 220 0.93 -0.26 -31.62
N TYR A 221 0.14 0.22 -30.66
CA TYR A 221 0.14 -0.22 -29.27
C TYR A 221 -1.24 -0.65 -28.74
N LEU A 222 -2.21 -0.91 -29.62
CA LEU A 222 -3.51 -1.46 -29.22
C LEU A 222 -3.74 -2.86 -29.81
N LEU A 223 -4.26 -3.75 -28.98
CA LEU A 223 -4.83 -5.02 -29.39
C LEU A 223 -6.32 -5.00 -29.06
N HIS A 224 -7.14 -5.55 -29.94
CA HIS A 224 -8.52 -5.85 -29.59
C HIS A 224 -8.54 -7.15 -28.79
N PHE A 225 -9.19 -7.14 -27.62
CA PHE A 225 -9.23 -8.26 -26.69
C PHE A 225 -10.66 -8.70 -26.43
N GLU A 226 -10.92 -10.01 -26.44
CA GLU A 226 -12.18 -10.62 -26.03
C GLU A 226 -11.94 -11.70 -24.96
N GLY A 227 -12.95 -12.03 -24.15
CA GLY A 227 -12.86 -13.12 -23.16
C GLY A 227 -12.43 -12.68 -21.75
N GLN A 228 -12.82 -11.46 -21.35
CA GLN A 228 -12.58 -10.90 -20.02
C GLN A 228 -13.12 -11.82 -18.90
N GLN A 229 -12.28 -12.15 -17.92
CA GLN A 229 -12.71 -12.96 -16.77
C GLN A 229 -13.38 -12.13 -15.69
N LYS A 230 -14.24 -12.79 -14.90
CA LYS A 230 -15.06 -12.21 -13.81
C LYS A 230 -16.12 -11.22 -14.28
N LYS A 231 -16.64 -11.40 -15.49
CA LYS A 231 -17.84 -10.75 -16.01
C LYS A 231 -19.00 -11.73 -15.93
N LYS A 232 -20.20 -11.22 -15.65
CA LYS A 232 -21.42 -12.05 -15.66
C LYS A 232 -21.77 -12.42 -17.09
N GLU A 233 -22.52 -13.51 -17.25
CA GLU A 233 -23.05 -13.90 -18.55
C GLU A 233 -23.92 -12.77 -19.12
N GLY A 234 -23.69 -12.41 -20.38
CA GLY A 234 -24.38 -11.30 -21.06
C GLY A 234 -23.71 -9.93 -20.96
N GLU A 235 -22.68 -9.73 -20.14
CA GLU A 235 -21.91 -8.47 -20.13
C GLU A 235 -20.94 -8.39 -21.32
N PRO A 236 -20.68 -7.20 -21.91
CA PRO A 236 -19.67 -7.06 -22.95
C PRO A 236 -18.31 -7.52 -22.41
N THR A 237 -17.60 -8.30 -23.23
CA THR A 237 -16.28 -8.84 -22.86
C THR A 237 -15.19 -8.47 -23.85
N ASN A 238 -15.52 -7.70 -24.88
CA ASN A 238 -14.61 -7.25 -25.93
C ASN A 238 -14.32 -5.76 -25.83
N PHE A 239 -13.04 -5.38 -25.97
CA PHE A 239 -12.57 -3.99 -25.90
C PHE A 239 -11.09 -3.91 -26.30
N ASP A 240 -10.65 -2.69 -26.62
CA ASP A 240 -9.24 -2.45 -26.95
C ASP A 240 -8.37 -2.32 -25.70
N ILE A 241 -7.20 -2.96 -25.73
CA ILE A 241 -6.22 -2.96 -24.65
C ILE A 241 -4.90 -2.37 -25.11
N LEU A 242 -4.24 -1.62 -24.22
CA LEU A 242 -2.90 -1.11 -24.45
C LEU A 242 -1.86 -2.22 -24.30
N THR A 243 -0.82 -2.14 -25.12
CA THR A 243 0.42 -2.90 -24.96
C THR A 243 1.58 -1.96 -24.64
N ILE A 244 2.48 -2.35 -23.74
CA ILE A 244 3.67 -1.54 -23.41
C ILE A 244 4.82 -1.73 -24.44
N LEU A 245 4.72 -2.78 -25.26
CA LEU A 245 5.55 -3.05 -26.43
C LEU A 245 4.70 -2.97 -27.70
N PRO A 246 5.28 -2.84 -28.91
CA PRO A 246 4.50 -2.78 -30.14
C PRO A 246 3.57 -3.98 -30.30
N ALA A 247 2.30 -3.72 -30.62
CA ALA A 247 1.21 -4.69 -30.70
C ALA A 247 1.53 -5.84 -31.66
N THR A 248 2.24 -5.56 -32.76
CA THR A 248 2.73 -6.55 -33.72
C THR A 248 3.69 -7.56 -33.11
N GLN A 249 4.56 -7.14 -32.18
CA GLN A 249 5.47 -8.05 -31.49
C GLN A 249 4.72 -8.89 -30.44
N VAL A 250 3.79 -8.27 -29.72
CA VAL A 250 2.98 -8.95 -28.70
C VAL A 250 2.07 -10.00 -29.33
N ILE A 251 1.39 -9.70 -30.45
CA ILE A 251 0.52 -10.67 -31.12
C ILE A 251 1.32 -11.84 -31.69
N GLN A 252 2.53 -11.61 -32.22
CA GLN A 252 3.41 -12.69 -32.68
C GLN A 252 3.80 -13.61 -31.52
N ALA A 253 4.11 -13.04 -30.36
CA ALA A 253 4.39 -13.82 -29.14
C ALA A 253 3.18 -14.65 -28.71
N ILE A 254 1.96 -14.09 -28.77
CA ILE A 254 0.70 -14.80 -28.45
C ILE A 254 0.48 -15.97 -29.42
N ILE A 255 0.65 -15.74 -30.73
CA ILE A 255 0.52 -16.79 -31.75
C ILE A 255 1.54 -17.91 -31.50
N GLN A 256 2.80 -17.56 -31.21
CA GLN A 256 3.84 -18.55 -30.90
C GLN A 256 3.50 -19.33 -29.63
N PHE A 257 3.08 -18.62 -28.58
CA PHE A 257 2.72 -19.20 -27.29
C PHE A 257 1.60 -20.24 -27.41
N ARG A 258 0.53 -19.93 -28.14
CA ARG A 258 -0.60 -20.85 -28.37
C ARG A 258 -0.24 -22.09 -29.17
N LYS A 259 0.77 -22.00 -30.05
CA LYS A 259 1.28 -23.14 -30.82
C LYS A 259 2.12 -24.11 -29.99
N LEU A 260 2.54 -23.75 -28.77
CA LEU A 260 3.34 -24.64 -27.94
C LEU A 260 2.49 -25.85 -27.48
N PRO A 261 2.99 -27.09 -27.62
CA PRO A 261 2.22 -28.30 -27.26
C PRO A 261 1.73 -28.31 -25.81
N ALA A 262 2.53 -27.77 -24.88
CA ALA A 262 2.16 -27.68 -23.47
C ALA A 262 1.00 -26.70 -23.22
N VAL A 263 0.87 -25.67 -24.06
CA VAL A 263 -0.15 -24.62 -23.96
C VAL A 263 -1.41 -25.01 -24.72
N ALA A 264 -1.28 -25.58 -25.91
CA ALA A 264 -2.40 -26.05 -26.73
C ALA A 264 -3.27 -27.06 -25.95
N LYS A 265 -2.63 -27.95 -25.16
CA LYS A 265 -3.34 -28.89 -24.28
C LYS A 265 -4.20 -28.20 -23.22
N LEU A 266 -3.86 -26.97 -22.81
CA LEU A 266 -4.51 -26.26 -21.71
C LEU A 266 -5.70 -25.40 -22.17
N GLN A 267 -5.89 -25.16 -23.47
CA GLN A 267 -6.89 -24.20 -23.97
C GLN A 267 -8.33 -24.51 -23.57
N ASN A 268 -8.68 -25.78 -23.40
CA ASN A 268 -10.04 -26.21 -23.05
C ASN A 268 -10.23 -26.47 -21.54
N PHE A 269 -9.18 -26.29 -20.74
CA PHE A 269 -9.27 -26.49 -19.31
C PHE A 269 -9.86 -25.27 -18.61
N SER A 270 -10.72 -25.50 -17.63
CA SER A 270 -11.21 -24.42 -16.76
C SER A 270 -10.05 -23.83 -15.94
N SER A 271 -10.18 -22.58 -15.52
CA SER A 271 -9.19 -21.92 -14.65
C SER A 271 -9.03 -22.61 -13.29
N GLN A 272 -9.97 -23.49 -12.92
CA GLN A 272 -9.95 -24.24 -11.66
C GLN A 272 -9.32 -25.63 -11.79
N SER A 273 -8.99 -26.07 -13.00
CA SER A 273 -8.31 -27.35 -13.25
C SER A 273 -6.94 -27.45 -12.57
N ASN A 274 -6.52 -28.66 -12.24
CA ASN A 274 -5.24 -28.91 -11.58
C ASN A 274 -4.07 -28.62 -12.54
N GLU A 275 -4.28 -28.81 -13.83
CA GLU A 275 -3.35 -28.56 -14.92
C GLU A 275 -3.03 -27.07 -15.02
N VAL A 276 -4.05 -26.21 -15.05
CA VAL A 276 -3.87 -24.74 -15.09
C VAL A 276 -3.26 -24.22 -13.78
N LYS A 277 -3.69 -24.76 -12.62
CA LYS A 277 -3.09 -24.43 -11.33
C LYS A 277 -1.60 -24.79 -11.27
N GLY A 278 -1.25 -26.00 -11.72
CA GLY A 278 0.13 -26.47 -11.80
C GLY A 278 0.98 -25.60 -12.72
N PHE A 279 0.45 -25.21 -13.88
CA PHE A 279 1.10 -24.28 -14.80
C PHE A 279 1.34 -22.92 -14.14
N ASN A 280 0.34 -22.35 -13.46
CA ASN A 280 0.46 -21.07 -12.75
C ASN A 280 1.53 -21.12 -11.64
N VAL A 281 1.68 -22.23 -10.93
CA VAL A 281 2.75 -22.39 -9.93
C VAL A 281 4.14 -22.28 -10.58
N GLN A 282 4.36 -22.95 -11.73
CA GLN A 282 5.63 -22.86 -12.44
C GLN A 282 5.88 -21.46 -13.01
N VAL A 283 4.85 -20.81 -13.53
CA VAL A 283 4.90 -19.42 -13.98
C VAL A 283 5.33 -18.50 -12.83
N ASN A 284 4.73 -18.60 -11.64
CA ASN A 284 5.10 -17.74 -10.51
C ASN A 284 6.53 -18.00 -10.01
N ARG A 285 7.00 -19.25 -10.00
CA ARG A 285 8.42 -19.56 -9.71
C ARG A 285 9.36 -18.88 -10.70
N MET A 286 8.97 -18.87 -11.97
CA MET A 286 9.75 -18.22 -13.02
C MET A 286 9.69 -16.69 -12.91
N VAL A 287 8.56 -16.10 -12.49
CA VAL A 287 8.46 -14.65 -12.18
C VAL A 287 9.43 -14.27 -11.07
N GLN A 288 9.49 -15.07 -9.98
CA GLN A 288 10.45 -14.82 -8.89
C GLN A 288 11.89 -14.78 -9.42
N LYS A 289 12.27 -15.80 -10.19
CA LYS A 289 13.61 -15.87 -10.80
C LYS A 289 13.94 -14.73 -11.76
N LEU A 290 12.96 -14.30 -12.57
CA LEU A 290 13.19 -13.35 -13.66
C LEU A 290 12.97 -11.88 -13.30
N PHE A 291 12.26 -11.59 -12.20
CA PHE A 291 11.89 -10.23 -11.80
C PHE A 291 12.23 -9.91 -10.35
N GLN A 292 12.00 -10.84 -9.41
CA GLN A 292 12.27 -10.61 -7.99
C GLN A 292 13.77 -10.77 -7.67
N GLU A 293 14.37 -11.91 -8.03
CA GLU A 293 15.80 -12.19 -7.78
C GLU A 293 16.73 -11.23 -8.56
N THR A 294 16.23 -10.65 -9.65
CA THR A 294 16.95 -9.64 -10.45
C THR A 294 16.64 -8.21 -10.01
N GLU A 295 15.82 -8.02 -8.96
CA GLU A 295 15.44 -6.72 -8.40
C GLU A 295 14.78 -5.77 -9.41
N ILE A 296 14.11 -6.32 -10.42
CA ILE A 296 13.35 -5.54 -11.41
C ILE A 296 11.98 -5.19 -10.83
N VAL A 297 11.37 -6.10 -10.08
CA VAL A 297 10.09 -5.85 -9.40
C VAL A 297 10.26 -6.19 -7.93
N PRO A 298 10.15 -5.20 -7.03
CA PRO A 298 10.21 -5.44 -5.59
C PRO A 298 8.95 -6.15 -5.07
N VAL A 299 9.11 -6.83 -3.95
CA VAL A 299 8.01 -7.45 -3.20
C VAL A 299 7.32 -6.37 -2.38
N ILE A 300 6.01 -6.22 -2.57
CA ILE A 300 5.22 -5.23 -1.81
C ILE A 300 5.02 -5.65 -0.34
N PRO A 301 4.77 -4.69 0.58
CA PRO A 301 4.49 -4.98 1.98
C PRO A 301 3.36 -6.02 2.20
N GLY A 302 3.59 -6.92 3.14
CA GLY A 302 2.69 -8.02 3.49
C GLY A 302 2.60 -9.14 2.45
N LYS A 303 3.55 -9.23 1.51
CA LYS A 303 3.68 -10.36 0.57
C LYS A 303 5.08 -10.98 0.67
N ASN A 304 5.16 -12.26 0.30
CA ASN A 304 6.41 -13.03 0.39
C ASN A 304 7.15 -13.12 -0.95
N TYR A 305 6.45 -12.84 -2.06
CA TYR A 305 7.02 -12.97 -3.41
C TYR A 305 6.25 -12.16 -4.45
N VAL A 306 6.90 -11.90 -5.59
CA VAL A 306 6.28 -11.34 -6.78
C VAL A 306 5.57 -12.44 -7.56
N SER A 307 4.27 -12.26 -7.77
CA SER A 307 3.46 -13.16 -8.60
C SER A 307 3.22 -12.56 -9.98
N ILE A 308 2.84 -13.38 -10.97
CA ILE A 308 2.46 -12.91 -12.31
C ILE A 308 1.35 -11.86 -12.25
N HIS A 309 0.45 -11.94 -11.27
CA HIS A 309 -0.61 -10.96 -11.11
C HIS A 309 -0.07 -9.57 -10.75
N ARG A 310 1.09 -9.47 -10.09
CA ARG A 310 1.71 -8.18 -9.75
C ARG A 310 2.26 -7.46 -10.97
N LEU A 311 2.62 -8.19 -12.02
CA LEU A 311 3.00 -7.59 -13.29
C LEU A 311 1.87 -6.77 -13.91
N ARG A 312 0.60 -7.06 -13.59
CA ARG A 312 -0.54 -6.22 -13.99
C ARG A 312 -0.56 -4.85 -13.31
N GLY A 313 -0.07 -4.75 -12.07
CA GLY A 313 0.11 -3.47 -11.38
C GLY A 313 1.26 -2.65 -12.00
N VAL A 314 2.38 -3.31 -12.28
CA VAL A 314 3.51 -2.69 -12.99
C VAL A 314 3.09 -2.20 -14.39
N TYR A 315 2.38 -3.03 -15.15
CA TYR A 315 1.76 -2.63 -16.41
C TYR A 315 0.89 -1.38 -16.25
N GLY A 316 0.10 -1.29 -15.19
CA GLY A 316 -0.75 -0.14 -14.91
C GLY A 316 0.05 1.16 -14.80
N ALA A 317 1.14 1.14 -14.03
CA ALA A 317 2.05 2.29 -13.90
C ALA A 317 2.68 2.68 -15.24
N ILE A 318 3.13 1.69 -16.04
CA ILE A 318 3.72 1.93 -17.37
C ILE A 318 2.68 2.47 -18.36
N ALA A 319 1.47 1.91 -18.37
CA ALA A 319 0.40 2.36 -19.25
C ALA A 319 0.00 3.82 -18.95
N VAL A 320 -0.03 4.19 -17.66
CA VAL A 320 -0.25 5.59 -17.25
C VAL A 320 0.86 6.50 -17.77
N HIS A 321 2.11 6.15 -17.48
CA HIS A 321 3.27 6.92 -17.91
C HIS A 321 3.31 7.09 -19.44
N PHE A 322 3.01 6.04 -20.21
CA PHE A 322 3.06 6.09 -21.67
C PHE A 322 1.85 6.76 -22.32
N PHE A 323 0.64 6.51 -21.83
CA PHE A 323 -0.57 6.76 -22.62
C PHE A 323 -1.70 7.48 -21.87
N CYS A 324 -1.56 7.77 -20.57
CA CYS A 324 -2.57 8.56 -19.87
C CYS A 324 -2.40 10.05 -20.19
N PRO A 325 -3.40 10.74 -20.75
CA PRO A 325 -3.33 12.19 -20.92
C PRO A 325 -3.17 12.90 -19.57
N GLU A 326 -2.46 14.03 -19.55
CA GLU A 326 -2.19 14.79 -18.32
C GLU A 326 -3.49 15.23 -17.61
N PHE A 327 -4.51 15.63 -18.37
CA PHE A 327 -5.82 16.05 -17.86
C PHE A 327 -6.72 14.89 -17.38
N ARG A 328 -6.30 13.63 -17.54
CA ARG A 328 -7.11 12.46 -17.19
C ARG A 328 -6.61 11.82 -15.89
N HIS A 329 -7.54 11.56 -14.98
CA HIS A 329 -7.22 10.84 -13.75
C HIS A 329 -6.85 9.36 -14.02
N GLU A 330 -5.74 8.91 -13.42
CA GLU A 330 -5.11 7.61 -13.68
C GLU A 330 -6.04 6.43 -13.40
N HIS A 331 -6.84 6.54 -12.34
CA HIS A 331 -7.83 5.52 -11.98
C HIS A 331 -8.86 5.30 -13.09
N ARG A 332 -9.40 6.39 -13.66
CA ARG A 332 -10.39 6.36 -14.74
C ARG A 332 -9.79 5.88 -16.05
N PHE A 333 -8.52 6.21 -16.28
CA PHE A 333 -7.78 5.72 -17.44
C PHE A 333 -7.58 4.20 -17.34
N LEU A 334 -7.00 3.73 -16.24
CA LEU A 334 -6.60 2.34 -16.09
C LEU A 334 -7.80 1.38 -16.01
N GLN A 335 -8.90 1.78 -15.38
CA GLN A 335 -10.09 0.90 -15.26
C GLN A 335 -10.70 0.52 -16.62
N ASN A 336 -10.61 1.40 -17.63
CA ASN A 336 -11.11 1.14 -18.99
C ASN A 336 -10.26 0.03 -19.62
N TYR A 337 -8.94 0.22 -19.63
CA TYR A 337 -8.01 -0.74 -20.22
C TYR A 337 -7.90 -2.04 -19.42
N LEU A 338 -8.20 -2.04 -18.11
CA LEU A 338 -8.28 -3.27 -17.32
C LEU A 338 -9.61 -4.02 -17.47
N GLY A 339 -10.60 -3.44 -18.18
CA GLY A 339 -11.91 -4.05 -18.41
C GLY A 339 -12.80 -4.10 -17.16
N HIS A 340 -12.60 -3.18 -16.22
CA HIS A 340 -13.48 -3.07 -15.05
C HIS A 340 -14.81 -2.41 -15.44
N VAL A 341 -14.76 -1.39 -16.28
CA VAL A 341 -15.91 -0.68 -16.86
C VAL A 341 -15.78 -0.80 -18.38
N LEU A 342 -16.80 -1.37 -19.03
CA LEU A 342 -16.84 -1.62 -20.47
C LEU A 342 -17.99 -0.88 -21.15
N ASP A 343 -19.05 -0.53 -20.41
CA ASP A 343 -20.13 0.35 -20.86
C ASP A 343 -20.21 1.64 -20.01
N GLU A 344 -20.48 2.72 -20.73
CA GLU A 344 -20.91 4.06 -20.33
C GLU A 344 -19.93 5.06 -19.67
N GLN A 345 -20.10 6.30 -20.15
CA GLN A 345 -19.48 7.55 -19.71
C GLN A 345 -19.79 7.89 -18.23
N VAL A 346 -20.71 7.17 -17.56
CA VAL A 346 -21.27 7.50 -16.23
C VAL A 346 -21.03 6.42 -15.17
N ALA A 347 -20.41 5.27 -15.49
CA ALA A 347 -20.21 4.21 -14.50
C ALA A 347 -19.32 4.67 -13.32
N PRO A 348 -19.60 4.30 -12.06
CA PRO A 348 -18.76 4.66 -10.91
C PRO A 348 -17.36 4.04 -11.01
N ASN A 349 -16.41 4.63 -10.30
CA ASN A 349 -15.05 4.11 -10.19
C ASN A 349 -15.06 2.69 -9.62
N SER A 350 -14.43 1.75 -10.32
CA SER A 350 -14.40 0.36 -9.86
C SER A 350 -13.56 0.22 -8.59
N PRO A 351 -14.10 -0.38 -7.50
CA PRO A 351 -13.36 -0.63 -6.27
C PRO A 351 -12.23 -1.66 -6.45
N ALA A 352 -12.14 -2.31 -7.61
CA ALA A 352 -11.08 -3.26 -7.93
C ALA A 352 -9.80 -2.58 -8.46
N THR A 353 -9.90 -1.38 -9.03
CA THR A 353 -8.76 -0.68 -9.64
C THR A 353 -7.69 -0.23 -8.62
N PRO A 354 -8.04 0.24 -7.39
CA PRO A 354 -7.05 0.60 -6.37
C PRO A 354 -6.01 -0.48 -6.06
N HIS A 355 -6.37 -1.76 -6.22
CA HIS A 355 -5.47 -2.90 -5.99
C HIS A 355 -4.32 -3.06 -7.02
N TYR A 356 -4.25 -2.19 -8.03
CA TYR A 356 -3.17 -2.18 -9.02
C TYR A 356 -2.18 -1.02 -8.86
N PHE A 357 -2.45 -0.07 -7.96
CA PHE A 357 -1.59 1.09 -7.69
C PHE A 357 -0.63 0.82 -6.52
N HIS A 358 0.32 -0.10 -6.70
CA HIS A 358 1.32 -0.45 -5.66
C HIS A 358 2.76 -0.14 -6.08
N TYR A 359 2.95 0.43 -7.27
CA TYR A 359 4.26 0.68 -7.86
C TYR A 359 4.35 2.09 -8.44
N TYR A 360 5.55 2.65 -8.41
CA TYR A 360 5.93 3.85 -9.18
C TYR A 360 7.14 3.54 -10.06
N LEU A 361 7.33 4.32 -11.11
CA LEU A 361 8.41 4.09 -12.07
C LEU A 361 9.63 4.94 -11.75
N VAL A 362 10.81 4.39 -11.98
CA VAL A 362 12.09 5.11 -11.91
C VAL A 362 12.90 4.98 -13.20
N ASP A 363 13.74 5.97 -13.48
CA ASP A 363 14.70 5.98 -14.57
C ASP A 363 15.93 5.09 -14.28
N THR A 364 17.00 5.23 -15.07
CA THR A 364 18.25 4.48 -14.89
C THR A 364 19.07 4.93 -13.69
N GLU A 365 18.86 6.17 -13.25
CA GLU A 365 19.54 6.81 -12.12
C GLU A 365 18.76 6.62 -10.80
N GLY A 366 17.52 6.12 -10.87
CA GLY A 366 16.64 5.89 -9.73
C GLY A 366 15.68 7.05 -9.43
N ASN A 367 15.63 8.08 -10.28
CA ASN A 367 14.70 9.19 -10.11
C ASN A 367 13.30 8.79 -10.55
N ARG A 368 12.28 9.33 -9.86
CA ARG A 368 10.88 9.04 -10.14
C ARG A 368 10.44 9.61 -11.49
N LEU A 369 9.79 8.79 -12.30
CA LEU A 369 9.14 9.18 -13.54
C LEU A 369 7.68 9.58 -13.26
N GLY A 370 7.42 10.89 -13.17
CA GLY A 370 6.09 11.45 -12.87
C GLY A 370 5.23 11.81 -14.09
N ASN A 371 5.86 12.00 -15.27
CA ASN A 371 5.17 12.46 -16.48
C ASN A 371 4.15 11.42 -16.96
N LYS A 372 3.03 11.87 -17.50
CA LYS A 372 1.98 11.00 -18.06
C LYS A 372 1.89 11.20 -19.57
N GLY A 373 1.51 10.15 -20.28
CA GLY A 373 1.22 10.26 -21.70
C GLY A 373 2.43 10.52 -22.59
N VAL A 374 3.65 10.13 -22.17
CA VAL A 374 4.89 10.47 -22.90
C VAL A 374 4.96 9.91 -24.32
N LYS A 375 4.14 8.92 -24.66
CA LYS A 375 4.02 8.35 -26.01
C LYS A 375 2.86 8.91 -26.83
N LEU A 376 1.98 9.73 -26.26
CA LEU A 376 0.80 10.24 -26.97
C LEU A 376 1.15 11.16 -28.13
N ALA A 377 2.27 11.88 -28.07
CA ALA A 377 2.72 12.76 -29.15
C ALA A 377 3.07 11.98 -30.42
N GLU A 378 3.67 10.80 -30.28
CA GLU A 378 4.05 9.93 -31.41
C GLU A 378 2.93 8.94 -31.78
N PHE A 379 2.16 8.49 -30.78
CA PHE A 379 1.14 7.46 -30.90
C PHE A 379 -0.16 7.90 -30.21
N PRO A 380 -0.93 8.80 -30.84
CA PRO A 380 -2.19 9.29 -30.27
C PRO A 380 -3.25 8.18 -30.25
N LEU A 381 -3.98 8.09 -29.14
CA LEU A 381 -5.08 7.12 -28.98
C LEU A 381 -6.35 7.65 -29.66
N THR A 382 -7.07 6.78 -30.37
CA THR A 382 -8.31 7.12 -31.10
C THR A 382 -9.42 7.70 -30.23
N ASP A 383 -9.46 7.32 -28.94
CA ASP A 383 -10.35 7.91 -27.92
C ASP A 383 -10.12 9.41 -27.71
N GLN A 384 -8.99 9.97 -28.15
CA GLN A 384 -8.78 11.42 -28.11
C GLN A 384 -9.74 12.18 -29.04
N ARG A 385 -10.20 11.58 -30.15
CA ARG A 385 -11.10 12.25 -31.09
C ARG A 385 -12.44 12.61 -30.45
N TYR A 386 -12.95 11.77 -29.56
CA TYR A 386 -14.19 12.03 -28.79
C TYR A 386 -14.09 13.23 -27.84
N TYR A 387 -12.88 13.70 -27.52
CA TYR A 387 -12.65 14.84 -26.64
C TYR A 387 -12.05 16.05 -27.35
N THR A 388 -11.24 15.86 -28.40
CA THR A 388 -10.82 16.97 -29.28
C THR A 388 -11.98 17.52 -30.10
N ASP A 389 -12.98 16.70 -30.46
CA ASP A 389 -14.24 17.19 -31.08
C ASP A 389 -15.20 17.86 -30.08
N LYS A 390 -14.92 17.77 -28.76
CA LYS A 390 -15.55 18.66 -27.76
C LYS A 390 -14.72 19.91 -27.48
N ALA A 391 -13.44 19.92 -27.88
CA ALA A 391 -12.57 21.08 -27.79
C ALA A 391 -12.66 21.98 -29.03
N ILE A 392 -13.32 21.53 -30.12
CA ILE A 392 -13.52 22.31 -31.33
C ILE A 392 -15.00 22.20 -31.75
N ILE A 393 -15.64 23.36 -31.93
CA ILE A 393 -16.98 23.64 -32.48
C ILE A 393 -18.08 23.65 -31.38
N THR A 394 -18.81 24.74 -31.09
CA THR A 394 -19.27 25.88 -31.92
C THR A 394 -19.44 27.09 -31.00
N GLN A 395 -19.07 28.31 -31.44
CA GLN A 395 -19.71 29.50 -30.90
C GLN A 395 -21.22 29.34 -31.12
N PRO A 396 -22.09 29.43 -30.10
CA PRO A 396 -23.50 29.51 -30.35
C PRO A 396 -23.78 30.82 -31.08
N GLU A 397 -24.57 30.75 -32.16
CA GLU A 397 -25.18 31.93 -32.76
C GLU A 397 -25.77 32.82 -31.66
N PRO A 398 -25.62 34.15 -31.76
CA PRO A 398 -26.18 35.04 -30.77
C PRO A 398 -27.70 34.86 -30.78
N LEU A 399 -28.26 34.50 -29.62
CA LEU A 399 -29.69 34.66 -29.39
C LEU A 399 -30.01 36.13 -29.63
N ASN A 400 -30.72 36.39 -30.72
CA ASN A 400 -31.28 37.69 -31.06
C ASN A 400 -32.34 38.03 -30.01
N GLN A 401 -31.89 38.55 -28.86
CA GLN A 401 -32.76 39.22 -27.92
C GLN A 401 -32.91 40.66 -28.42
N SER A 402 -34.14 40.96 -28.82
CA SER A 402 -34.64 42.28 -29.16
C SER A 402 -34.07 43.33 -28.22
N GLN A 403 -33.37 44.31 -28.79
CA GLN A 403 -33.03 45.55 -28.12
C GLN A 403 -34.32 46.31 -27.82
N ASP A 404 -34.84 46.18 -26.61
CA ASP A 404 -35.56 47.28 -25.98
C ASP A 404 -34.54 48.12 -25.20
N PRO A 405 -34.58 49.46 -25.32
CA PRO A 405 -33.63 50.34 -24.64
C PRO A 405 -33.88 50.30 -23.14
N GLN A 406 -32.97 49.69 -22.38
CA GLN A 406 -32.93 49.83 -20.93
C GLN A 406 -32.52 51.27 -20.57
N PRO A 407 -33.21 51.88 -19.59
CA PRO A 407 -32.95 53.25 -19.15
C PRO A 407 -31.60 53.30 -18.43
N GLU A 408 -30.92 54.45 -18.50
CA GLU A 408 -29.73 54.75 -17.70
C GLU A 408 -30.07 54.60 -16.21
N THR A 409 -29.77 53.44 -15.65
CA THR A 409 -29.87 53.19 -14.21
C THR A 409 -28.64 53.81 -13.55
N GLU A 410 -28.92 54.83 -12.77
CA GLU A 410 -28.07 55.45 -11.75
C GLU A 410 -27.15 54.41 -11.09
N ILE A 411 -25.83 54.54 -11.32
CA ILE A 411 -24.80 53.70 -10.72
C ILE A 411 -24.86 53.95 -9.20
N LYS A 412 -25.52 53.07 -8.47
CA LYS A 412 -25.39 53.02 -7.00
C LYS A 412 -23.93 52.75 -6.67
N GLU A 413 -23.37 53.54 -5.76
CA GLU A 413 -22.01 53.36 -5.25
C GLU A 413 -21.78 51.90 -4.88
N VAL A 414 -20.79 51.27 -5.53
CA VAL A 414 -20.41 49.89 -5.26
C VAL A 414 -19.79 49.85 -3.86
N PRO A 415 -20.30 49.02 -2.93
CA PRO A 415 -19.70 48.91 -1.60
C PRO A 415 -18.23 48.49 -1.70
N SER A 416 -17.36 49.25 -1.05
CA SER A 416 -15.94 48.91 -0.91
C SER A 416 -15.78 47.89 0.22
N PHE A 417 -15.10 46.77 -0.03
CA PHE A 417 -14.90 45.71 0.95
C PHE A 417 -13.48 45.76 1.52
N ASP A 418 -13.37 45.58 2.83
CA ASP A 418 -12.11 45.21 3.46
C ASP A 418 -11.84 43.73 3.12
N PHE A 419 -10.63 43.39 2.67
CA PHE A 419 -10.24 42.02 2.31
C PHE A 419 -9.35 41.44 3.41
N ILE A 420 -9.30 40.12 3.56
CA ILE A 420 -8.37 39.48 4.50
C ILE A 420 -6.92 39.92 4.19
N ASP A 421 -6.27 40.51 5.18
CA ASP A 421 -4.89 40.98 5.12
C ASP A 421 -3.95 39.80 4.84
N SER A 422 -3.49 39.70 3.59
CA SER A 422 -2.70 38.58 3.06
C SER A 422 -1.44 39.10 2.38
N GLU A 423 -0.35 38.32 2.37
CA GLU A 423 0.96 38.73 1.81
C GLU A 423 0.99 38.81 0.25
N PHE A 424 -0.16 38.89 -0.41
CA PHE A 424 -0.27 38.91 -1.88
C PHE A 424 -0.15 40.31 -2.49
N ASP A 425 0.13 40.33 -3.79
CA ASP A 425 0.19 41.52 -4.64
C ASP A 425 -1.09 42.38 -4.53
N ASP A 426 -0.90 43.67 -4.22
CA ASP A 426 -1.98 44.63 -4.01
C ASP A 426 -2.83 44.86 -5.28
N GLU A 427 -2.25 44.65 -6.47
CA GLU A 427 -2.97 44.75 -7.74
C GLU A 427 -3.99 43.62 -7.91
N LEU A 428 -3.57 42.38 -7.61
CA LEU A 428 -4.44 41.21 -7.68
C LEU A 428 -5.60 41.30 -6.67
N LYS A 429 -5.33 41.77 -5.44
CA LYS A 429 -6.36 41.98 -4.41
C LYS A 429 -7.41 43.00 -4.86
N ARG A 430 -6.98 44.14 -5.42
CA ARG A 430 -7.91 45.16 -5.93
C ARG A 430 -8.75 44.63 -7.08
N SER A 431 -8.14 43.89 -8.01
CA SER A 431 -8.85 43.27 -9.14
C SER A 431 -9.89 42.25 -8.65
N LEU A 432 -9.52 41.37 -7.72
CA LEU A 432 -10.42 40.38 -7.13
C LEU A 432 -11.56 41.03 -6.34
N ASN A 433 -11.26 42.06 -5.54
CA ASN A 433 -12.27 42.81 -4.81
C ASN A 433 -13.32 43.39 -5.76
N LEU A 434 -12.88 44.10 -6.80
CA LEU A 434 -13.79 44.70 -7.77
C LEU A 434 -14.66 43.64 -8.47
N ALA A 435 -14.05 42.54 -8.91
CA ALA A 435 -14.75 41.45 -9.57
C ALA A 435 -15.78 40.78 -8.65
N LEU A 436 -15.40 40.41 -7.43
CA LEU A 436 -16.29 39.77 -6.46
C LEU A 436 -17.44 40.68 -6.06
N SER A 437 -17.19 41.99 -5.90
CA SER A 437 -18.22 43.00 -5.63
C SER A 437 -19.29 43.02 -6.71
N GLN A 438 -18.86 43.04 -7.97
CA GLN A 438 -19.76 43.03 -9.13
C GLN A 438 -20.53 41.72 -9.23
N MET A 439 -19.87 40.59 -9.00
CA MET A 439 -20.51 39.28 -9.08
C MET A 439 -21.52 39.03 -7.95
N LEU A 440 -21.23 39.43 -6.72
CA LEU A 440 -22.16 39.30 -5.58
C LEU A 440 -23.38 40.22 -5.73
N SER A 441 -23.21 41.34 -6.43
CA SER A 441 -24.31 42.25 -6.76
C SER A 441 -25.15 41.77 -7.95
N SER A 442 -24.69 40.76 -8.70
CA SER A 442 -25.37 40.24 -9.89
C SER A 442 -26.77 39.70 -9.57
N ASP A 443 -27.68 39.85 -10.54
CA ASP A 443 -28.98 39.19 -10.52
C ASP A 443 -28.93 37.78 -11.13
N SER A 444 -27.82 37.40 -11.78
CA SER A 444 -27.65 36.04 -12.26
C SER A 444 -27.27 35.10 -11.12
N TYR A 445 -28.13 34.13 -10.81
CA TYR A 445 -27.86 33.17 -9.74
C TYR A 445 -26.57 32.35 -9.98
N THR A 446 -26.18 32.11 -11.23
CA THR A 446 -24.95 31.36 -11.56
C THR A 446 -23.69 32.16 -11.29
N VAL A 447 -23.72 33.47 -11.55
CA VAL A 447 -22.65 34.41 -11.21
C VAL A 447 -22.56 34.58 -9.70
N LEU A 448 -23.70 34.70 -9.03
CA LEU A 448 -23.79 34.79 -7.57
C LEU A 448 -23.25 33.53 -6.88
N ILE A 449 -23.58 32.34 -7.38
CA ILE A 449 -22.99 31.08 -6.89
C ILE A 449 -21.48 31.09 -7.06
N ALA A 450 -20.96 31.41 -8.25
CA ALA A 450 -19.52 31.43 -8.49
C ALA A 450 -18.78 32.37 -7.53
N ALA A 451 -19.34 33.54 -7.25
CA ALA A 451 -18.80 34.47 -6.27
C ALA A 451 -18.83 33.92 -4.84
N LEU A 452 -19.95 33.33 -4.43
CA LEU A 452 -20.09 32.69 -3.12
C LEU A 452 -19.12 31.52 -2.94
N MET A 453 -18.90 30.74 -3.98
CA MET A 453 -17.89 29.67 -3.99
C MET A 453 -16.48 30.24 -3.82
N ALA A 454 -16.16 31.34 -4.51
CA ALA A 454 -14.87 32.01 -4.40
C ALA A 454 -14.58 32.51 -2.98
N VAL A 455 -15.58 33.07 -2.30
CA VAL A 455 -15.41 33.68 -0.97
C VAL A 455 -15.58 32.71 0.19
N THR A 456 -16.19 31.54 -0.01
CA THR A 456 -16.46 30.55 1.06
C THR A 456 -15.83 29.18 0.84
N GLY A 457 -15.37 28.86 -0.37
CA GLY A 457 -14.90 27.51 -0.74
C GLY A 457 -15.97 26.41 -0.67
N ARG A 458 -17.26 26.76 -0.56
CA ARG A 458 -18.37 25.79 -0.45
C ARG A 458 -18.96 25.44 -1.80
N SER A 459 -19.53 24.25 -1.91
CA SER A 459 -20.19 23.75 -3.13
C SER A 459 -21.55 24.41 -3.36
N PRO A 460 -22.07 24.42 -4.61
CA PRO A 460 -23.44 24.88 -4.90
C PRO A 460 -24.51 24.19 -4.05
N GLY A 461 -24.40 22.88 -3.83
CA GLY A 461 -25.31 22.10 -2.99
C GLY A 461 -25.32 22.56 -1.53
N GLU A 462 -24.15 22.89 -0.97
CA GLU A 462 -24.03 23.47 0.37
C GLU A 462 -24.60 24.89 0.45
N LEU A 463 -24.31 25.73 -0.55
CA LEU A 463 -24.79 27.11 -0.59
C LEU A 463 -26.32 27.19 -0.73
N ILE A 464 -26.90 26.34 -1.59
CA ILE A 464 -28.34 26.37 -1.90
C ILE A 464 -29.18 25.61 -0.86
N LYS A 465 -28.72 24.42 -0.43
CA LYS A 465 -29.58 23.47 0.29
C LYS A 465 -29.04 23.09 1.66
N SER A 466 -27.80 22.61 1.74
CA SER A 466 -27.34 21.86 2.90
C SER A 466 -26.48 22.66 3.88
N GLY A 467 -26.28 23.96 3.72
CA GLY A 467 -25.52 24.78 4.66
C GLY A 467 -26.40 25.74 5.47
N THR A 468 -26.07 26.00 6.73
CA THR A 468 -26.50 27.21 7.43
C THR A 468 -25.27 28.09 7.66
N PHE A 469 -25.40 29.38 7.37
CA PHE A 469 -24.33 30.36 7.52
C PHE A 469 -24.80 31.40 8.53
N GLU A 470 -24.06 31.55 9.62
CA GLU A 470 -24.29 32.55 10.67
C GLU A 470 -23.04 33.43 10.75
N ALA A 471 -23.18 34.75 10.82
CA ALA A 471 -22.02 35.63 11.00
C ALA A 471 -21.41 35.40 12.39
N SER A 472 -20.08 35.31 12.47
CA SER A 472 -19.36 35.24 13.74
C SER A 472 -19.04 36.63 14.29
N HIS A 473 -18.42 36.71 15.48
CA HIS A 473 -17.90 37.97 16.04
C HIS A 473 -16.71 38.54 15.25
N ASP A 474 -16.00 37.67 14.52
CA ASP A 474 -14.94 38.08 13.61
C ASP A 474 -15.54 38.44 12.24
N PRO A 475 -15.31 39.66 11.72
CA PRO A 475 -15.90 40.14 10.47
C PRO A 475 -15.55 39.28 9.26
N PHE A 476 -14.51 38.45 9.29
CA PHE A 476 -14.14 37.56 8.18
C PHE A 476 -14.38 36.08 8.49
N THR A 477 -15.28 35.78 9.42
CA THR A 477 -15.60 34.40 9.78
C THR A 477 -17.11 34.17 9.80
N VAL A 478 -17.57 33.13 9.11
CA VAL A 478 -18.94 32.60 9.22
C VAL A 478 -18.93 31.26 9.93
N THR A 479 -19.92 31.03 10.78
CA THR A 479 -20.22 29.70 11.31
C THR A 479 -21.03 28.94 10.26
N PHE A 480 -20.45 27.88 9.72
CA PHE A 480 -21.06 26.96 8.78
C PHE A 480 -21.51 25.69 9.49
N SER A 481 -22.77 25.29 9.28
CA SER A 481 -23.26 23.96 9.70
C SER A 481 -23.93 23.23 8.55
N PRO A 482 -23.52 21.99 8.24
CA PRO A 482 -24.25 21.17 7.30
C PRO A 482 -25.59 20.72 7.91
N THR A 483 -26.69 21.02 7.22
CA THR A 483 -28.06 20.71 7.62
C THR A 483 -28.20 19.22 7.92
N GLY A 484 -28.64 18.90 9.16
CA GLY A 484 -28.88 17.53 9.61
C GLY A 484 -27.73 16.84 10.34
N LEU A 485 -26.54 17.45 10.44
CA LEU A 485 -25.39 16.88 11.15
C LEU A 485 -25.06 17.57 12.49
N GLY A 486 -25.64 18.72 12.79
CA GLY A 486 -25.48 19.44 14.06
C GLY A 486 -24.07 20.00 14.34
N ALA A 487 -23.06 19.57 13.59
CA ALA A 487 -21.70 20.08 13.69
C ALA A 487 -21.63 21.53 13.17
N LYS A 488 -21.18 22.46 14.01
CA LYS A 488 -20.83 23.83 13.61
C LYS A 488 -19.33 23.88 13.37
N SER A 489 -18.93 24.51 12.27
CA SER A 489 -17.53 24.75 11.92
C SER A 489 -17.33 26.23 11.62
N THR A 490 -16.21 26.81 12.03
CA THR A 490 -15.86 28.17 11.62
C THR A 490 -15.24 28.13 10.23
N LEU A 491 -15.58 29.12 9.41
CA LEU A 491 -15.12 29.27 8.04
C LEU A 491 -14.65 30.70 7.82
N LYS A 492 -13.39 30.87 7.43
CA LYS A 492 -12.86 32.17 7.02
C LYS A 492 -13.39 32.57 5.65
N THR A 493 -13.87 33.80 5.50
CA THR A 493 -14.42 34.33 4.26
C THR A 493 -13.53 35.43 3.72
N LEU A 494 -13.35 35.49 2.39
CA LEU A 494 -12.49 36.53 1.78
C LEU A 494 -13.05 37.95 1.92
N ILE A 495 -14.35 38.06 2.19
CA ILE A 495 -15.08 39.31 2.42
C ILE A 495 -15.84 39.23 3.75
N ASP A 496 -16.45 40.36 4.14
CA ASP A 496 -17.22 40.44 5.39
C ASP A 496 -18.32 39.37 5.49
N ALA A 497 -18.38 38.70 6.63
CA ALA A 497 -19.25 37.60 6.96
C ALA A 497 -20.74 37.97 6.83
N SER A 498 -21.11 39.22 7.17
CA SER A 498 -22.48 39.70 7.04
C SER A 498 -22.95 39.69 5.58
N PHE A 499 -22.08 40.13 4.66
CA PHE A 499 -22.35 40.13 3.22
C PHE A 499 -22.44 38.73 2.64
N VAL A 500 -21.63 37.79 3.13
CA VAL A 500 -21.73 36.38 2.73
C VAL A 500 -23.10 35.82 3.11
N VAL A 501 -23.54 36.05 4.35
CA VAL A 501 -24.85 35.58 4.82
C VAL A 501 -25.99 36.21 4.02
N GLU A 502 -25.94 37.53 3.76
CA GLU A 502 -26.94 38.22 2.93
C GLU A 502 -26.96 37.68 1.50
N SER A 503 -25.80 37.48 0.89
CA SER A 503 -25.67 36.98 -0.48
C SER A 503 -26.17 35.53 -0.61
N VAL A 504 -25.92 34.67 0.39
CA VAL A 504 -26.49 33.31 0.45
C VAL A 504 -28.01 33.38 0.58
N GLN A 505 -28.54 34.32 1.36
CA GLN A 505 -29.99 34.51 1.48
C GLN A 505 -30.60 35.00 0.16
N LYS A 506 -29.97 35.98 -0.51
CA LYS A 506 -30.35 36.46 -1.86
C LYS A 506 -30.40 35.30 -2.85
N LEU A 507 -29.34 34.47 -2.88
CA LEU A 507 -29.26 33.29 -3.73
C LEU A 507 -30.44 32.33 -3.50
N ARG A 508 -30.76 32.04 -2.24
CA ARG A 508 -31.85 31.12 -1.86
C ARG A 508 -33.24 31.65 -2.17
N GLN A 509 -33.38 32.96 -2.36
CA GLN A 509 -34.64 33.60 -2.73
C GLN A 509 -34.81 33.74 -4.24
N HIS A 510 -33.74 33.55 -5.02
CA HIS A 510 -33.79 33.63 -6.48
C HIS A 510 -34.78 32.63 -7.10
N LEU A 511 -35.57 33.06 -8.08
CA LEU A 511 -36.64 32.26 -8.70
C LEU A 511 -36.10 30.95 -9.28
N ASP A 512 -35.04 31.02 -10.08
CA ASP A 512 -34.42 29.84 -10.71
C ASP A 512 -33.77 28.86 -9.72
N VAL A 513 -33.51 29.30 -8.49
CA VAL A 513 -32.92 28.45 -7.44
C VAL A 513 -34.00 27.68 -6.68
N GLN A 514 -35.25 28.14 -6.66
CA GLN A 514 -36.33 27.48 -5.90
C GLN A 514 -36.52 26.02 -6.33
N ASP A 515 -36.52 25.75 -7.63
CA ASP A 515 -36.67 24.39 -8.16
C ASP A 515 -35.47 23.50 -7.80
N LEU A 516 -34.26 24.06 -7.77
CA LEU A 516 -33.04 23.35 -7.39
C LEU A 516 -33.05 22.91 -5.93
N ARG A 517 -33.73 23.62 -5.03
CA ARG A 517 -33.82 23.26 -3.60
C ARG A 517 -34.50 21.92 -3.36
N TYR A 518 -35.36 21.47 -4.28
CA TYR A 518 -36.00 20.15 -4.21
C TYR A 518 -35.08 19.00 -4.67
N GLN A 519 -33.96 19.30 -5.32
CA GLN A 519 -33.01 18.31 -5.85
C GLN A 519 -31.99 17.86 -4.81
N THR A 520 -31.26 16.77 -5.09
CA THR A 520 -30.17 16.30 -4.21
C THR A 520 -28.95 17.23 -4.32
N PRO A 521 -28.13 17.41 -3.27
CA PRO A 521 -26.93 18.26 -3.35
C PRO A 521 -26.01 17.92 -4.54
N SER A 522 -25.79 16.62 -4.81
CA SER A 522 -24.97 16.18 -5.94
C SER A 522 -25.59 16.55 -7.31
N TYR A 523 -26.93 16.56 -7.43
CA TYR A 523 -27.57 17.05 -8.66
C TYR A 523 -27.34 18.55 -8.82
N ILE A 524 -27.51 19.33 -7.74
CA ILE A 524 -27.29 20.78 -7.74
C ILE A 524 -25.85 21.10 -8.16
N ASP A 525 -24.86 20.40 -7.60
CA ASP A 525 -23.45 20.58 -7.93
C ASP A 525 -23.20 20.33 -9.42
N ASN A 526 -23.64 19.18 -9.95
CA ASN A 526 -23.45 18.82 -11.36
C ASN A 526 -24.19 19.77 -12.31
N HIS A 527 -25.38 20.22 -11.93
CA HIS A 527 -26.19 21.15 -12.73
C HIS A 527 -25.55 22.54 -12.80
N CYS A 528 -25.04 23.05 -11.67
CA CYS A 528 -24.45 24.38 -11.59
C CYS A 528 -23.01 24.44 -12.15
N GLN A 529 -22.27 23.33 -12.15
CA GLN A 529 -20.86 23.27 -12.53
C GLN A 529 -20.49 23.94 -13.86
N PRO A 530 -21.18 23.70 -15.00
CA PRO A 530 -20.82 24.34 -16.27
C PRO A 530 -20.99 25.86 -16.22
N TYR A 531 -22.07 26.35 -15.61
CA TYR A 531 -22.35 27.79 -15.50
C TYR A 531 -21.39 28.49 -14.54
N VAL A 532 -21.08 27.85 -13.40
CA VAL A 532 -20.09 28.34 -12.45
C VAL A 532 -18.71 28.44 -13.12
N THR A 533 -18.30 27.41 -13.85
CA THR A 533 -17.00 27.41 -14.56
C THR A 533 -16.93 28.55 -15.58
N GLN A 534 -18.03 28.80 -16.30
CA GLN A 534 -18.12 29.93 -17.24
C GLN A 534 -18.06 31.28 -16.52
N ALA A 535 -18.79 31.46 -15.42
CA ALA A 535 -18.78 32.68 -14.64
C ALA A 535 -17.40 32.97 -14.02
N ILE A 536 -16.71 31.95 -13.52
CA ILE A 536 -15.34 32.08 -13.01
C ILE A 536 -14.41 32.62 -14.10
N ARG A 537 -14.41 32.02 -15.30
CA ARG A 537 -13.56 32.47 -16.41
C ARG A 537 -13.89 33.87 -16.92
N ALA A 538 -15.17 34.24 -16.87
CA ALA A 538 -15.64 35.52 -17.39
C ALA A 538 -15.32 36.69 -16.44
N HIS A 539 -15.34 36.44 -15.13
CA HIS A 539 -15.31 37.51 -14.13
C HIS A 539 -14.10 37.47 -13.19
N LEU A 540 -13.46 36.32 -13.02
CA LEU A 540 -12.33 36.15 -12.10
C LEU A 540 -11.04 35.82 -12.87
N PRO A 541 -9.86 36.15 -12.33
CA PRO A 541 -8.57 35.87 -12.96
C PRO A 541 -8.14 34.40 -12.82
N PHE A 542 -9.09 33.45 -12.92
CA PHE A 542 -8.83 32.01 -12.78
C PHE A 542 -9.32 31.24 -14.01
N ASP A 543 -8.49 30.30 -14.48
CA ASP A 543 -8.79 29.51 -15.68
C ASP A 543 -9.89 28.46 -15.46
N ASN A 544 -10.10 28.03 -14.21
CA ASN A 544 -11.04 26.99 -13.84
C ASN A 544 -11.36 27.01 -12.34
N LEU A 545 -12.31 26.17 -11.94
CA LEU A 545 -12.77 26.02 -10.57
C LEU A 545 -11.67 25.51 -9.61
N ASP A 546 -10.80 24.61 -10.06
CA ASP A 546 -9.75 24.04 -9.21
C ASP A 546 -8.73 25.12 -8.80
N ALA A 547 -8.32 25.99 -9.74
CA ALA A 547 -7.45 27.12 -9.48
C ALA A 547 -8.05 28.11 -8.46
N LEU A 548 -9.37 28.34 -8.54
CA LEU A 548 -10.09 29.17 -7.57
C LEU A 548 -10.12 28.54 -6.17
N ILE A 549 -10.39 27.23 -6.09
CA ILE A 549 -10.41 26.50 -4.81
C ILE A 549 -9.02 26.48 -4.17
N ASP A 550 -7.98 26.25 -4.95
CA ASP A 550 -6.60 26.27 -4.47
C ASP A 550 -6.20 27.66 -3.97
N PHE A 551 -6.59 28.72 -4.69
CA PHE A 551 -6.40 30.10 -4.23
C PHE A 551 -7.11 30.36 -2.89
N TYR A 552 -8.37 29.96 -2.76
CA TYR A 552 -9.14 30.12 -1.53
C TYR A 552 -8.48 29.39 -0.34
N ARG A 553 -8.02 28.15 -0.54
CA ARG A 553 -7.33 27.36 0.50
C ARG A 553 -6.02 28.00 0.94
N GLN A 554 -5.22 28.48 -0.01
CA GLN A 554 -3.95 29.15 0.27
C GLN A 554 -4.18 30.46 1.06
N THR A 555 -5.21 31.21 0.69
CA THR A 555 -5.51 32.51 1.30
C THR A 555 -6.05 32.36 2.72
N THR A 556 -6.92 31.38 2.95
CA THR A 556 -7.55 31.15 4.26
C THR A 556 -6.72 30.24 5.18
N ARG A 557 -5.60 29.68 4.68
CA ARG A 557 -4.70 28.76 5.40
C ARG A 557 -5.44 27.60 6.08
N ASP A 558 -6.46 27.08 5.41
CA ASP A 558 -7.33 25.96 5.81
C ASP A 558 -7.57 25.86 7.33
N TYR A 559 -7.97 26.99 7.92
CA TYR A 559 -8.19 27.15 9.35
C TYR A 559 -9.66 26.82 9.68
N THR A 560 -10.03 25.54 9.77
CA THR A 560 -11.27 25.16 10.45
C THR A 560 -11.00 25.03 11.94
N VAL A 561 -11.20 26.12 12.71
CA VAL A 561 -11.18 26.06 14.17
C VAL A 561 -12.53 25.52 14.62
N THR A 562 -12.55 24.31 15.18
CA THR A 562 -13.64 23.91 16.06
C THR A 562 -13.36 24.58 17.41
N GLU A 563 -14.01 25.71 17.67
CA GLU A 563 -14.03 26.33 19.00
C GLU A 563 -14.80 25.40 19.95
N GLU A 564 -14.06 24.59 20.70
CA GLU A 564 -14.44 24.16 22.04
C GLU A 564 -13.39 24.76 22.97
N SER A 565 -13.87 25.56 23.93
CA SER A 565 -13.11 26.27 24.97
C SER A 565 -11.78 25.62 25.35
N GLU A 566 -10.65 26.31 25.13
CA GLU A 566 -9.31 25.85 25.51
C GLU A 566 -9.23 25.46 27.00
N PRO A 567 -8.91 24.19 27.34
CA PRO A 567 -8.08 23.90 28.47
C PRO A 567 -6.62 23.93 28.00
N SER A 568 -5.75 24.64 28.71
CA SER A 568 -4.33 24.80 28.41
C SER A 568 -3.66 23.47 27.97
N LEU A 569 -3.28 23.38 26.69
CA LEU A 569 -2.57 22.23 26.10
C LEU A 569 -1.11 22.09 26.57
N ILE A 570 -0.67 22.93 27.50
CA ILE A 570 0.65 22.87 28.10
C ILE A 570 0.44 22.44 29.54
N SER A 571 0.95 21.27 29.93
CA SER A 571 0.89 20.84 31.32
C SER A 571 1.55 21.89 32.22
N ASP A 572 1.13 22.00 33.48
CA ASP A 572 1.77 22.94 34.42
C ASP A 572 3.29 22.68 34.53
N ASP A 573 3.75 21.43 34.36
CA ASP A 573 5.18 21.10 34.33
C ASP A 573 5.86 21.66 33.08
N ASP A 574 5.23 21.57 31.92
CA ASP A 574 5.77 22.11 30.67
C ASP A 574 5.74 23.64 30.65
N THR A 575 4.72 24.26 31.25
CA THR A 575 4.66 25.71 31.43
C THR A 575 5.79 26.17 32.33
N ASN A 576 6.02 25.50 33.45
CA ASN A 576 7.13 25.81 34.36
C ASN A 576 8.51 25.57 33.71
N ARG A 577 8.66 24.52 32.91
CA ARG A 577 9.88 24.27 32.12
C ARG A 577 10.12 25.38 31.11
N LEU A 578 9.10 25.80 30.36
CA LEU A 578 9.20 26.90 29.40
C LEU A 578 9.54 28.21 30.10
N LEU A 579 8.92 28.52 31.24
CA LEU A 579 9.26 29.71 32.02
C LEU A 579 10.71 29.70 32.50
N LYS A 580 11.21 28.54 32.95
CA LYS A 580 12.60 28.37 33.35
C LYS A 580 13.58 28.56 32.18
N ILE A 581 13.25 28.06 30.99
CA ILE A 581 14.02 28.28 29.76
C ILE A 581 14.00 29.77 29.37
N GLY A 582 12.85 30.43 29.48
CA GLY A 582 12.71 31.85 29.19
C GLY A 582 13.52 32.74 30.14
N GLN A 583 13.51 32.40 31.43
CA GLN A 583 14.36 33.06 32.44
C GLN A 583 15.86 32.84 32.16
N GLN A 584 16.26 31.64 31.74
CA GLN A 584 17.65 31.35 31.33
C GLN A 584 18.08 32.13 30.07
N LEU A 585 17.13 32.52 29.22
CA LEU A 585 17.35 33.38 28.06
C LEU A 585 17.17 34.88 28.37
N ASN A 586 17.10 35.27 29.66
CA ASN A 586 16.87 36.63 30.14
C ASN A 586 15.60 37.30 29.58
N LEU A 587 14.56 36.52 29.27
CA LEU A 587 13.25 37.06 28.94
C LEU A 587 12.51 37.40 30.24
N THR A 588 12.08 38.65 30.38
CA THR A 588 11.36 39.16 31.55
C THR A 588 9.94 39.56 31.19
N GLY A 589 8.98 39.30 32.09
CA GLY A 589 7.56 39.60 31.87
C GLY A 589 6.64 38.56 32.49
N GLU A 590 5.33 38.72 32.28
CA GLU A 590 4.32 37.73 32.69
C GLU A 590 4.51 36.40 31.94
N PRO A 591 4.04 35.25 32.47
CA PRO A 591 4.27 33.94 31.88
C PRO A 591 3.94 33.82 30.38
N SER A 592 2.84 34.43 29.95
CA SER A 592 2.44 34.48 28.54
C SER A 592 3.42 35.28 27.68
N GLN A 593 4.01 36.36 28.22
CA GLN A 593 5.01 37.18 27.54
C GLN A 593 6.36 36.45 27.42
N ILE A 594 6.75 35.69 28.44
CA ILE A 594 7.95 34.86 28.40
C ILE A 594 7.79 33.73 27.37
N ILE A 595 6.65 33.05 27.34
CA ILE A 595 6.36 32.00 26.35
C ILE A 595 6.30 32.57 24.92
N HIS A 596 5.66 33.72 24.75
CA HIS A 596 5.64 34.40 23.45
C HIS A 596 7.03 34.91 23.03
N GLY A 597 7.85 35.35 23.99
CA GLY A 597 9.25 35.72 23.79
C GLY A 597 10.10 34.53 23.35
N LEU A 598 9.88 33.36 23.95
CA LEU A 598 10.52 32.10 23.57
C LEU A 598 10.15 31.69 22.16
N LEU A 599 8.86 31.72 21.79
CA LEU A 599 8.41 31.43 20.43
C LEU A 599 9.07 32.34 19.40
N ARG A 600 9.15 33.65 19.69
CA ARG A 600 9.81 34.62 18.82
C ARG A 600 11.32 34.37 18.72
N TRP A 601 11.97 34.04 19.83
CA TRP A 601 13.39 33.71 19.87
C TRP A 601 13.70 32.45 19.04
N THR A 602 12.93 31.37 19.21
CA THR A 602 13.09 30.11 18.47
C THR A 602 12.86 30.32 16.97
N THR A 603 11.84 31.11 16.61
CA THR A 603 11.55 31.45 15.20
C THR A 603 12.70 32.24 14.57
N LYS A 604 13.34 33.15 15.34
CA LYS A 604 14.51 33.91 14.88
C LYS A 604 15.71 33.00 14.64
N GLN A 605 15.98 32.03 15.53
CA GLN A 605 17.06 31.05 15.36
C GLN A 605 16.85 30.15 14.14
N LEU A 606 15.61 29.73 13.89
CA LEU A 606 15.24 28.94 12.71
C LEU A 606 15.37 29.73 11.40
N ARG A 607 15.13 31.04 11.41
CA ARG A 607 15.37 31.92 10.25
C ARG A 607 16.86 32.15 10.00
N SER A 608 17.67 32.38 11.04
CA SER A 608 19.13 32.51 10.89
C SER A 608 19.81 31.24 10.38
N LEU A 609 19.17 30.07 10.54
CA LEU A 609 19.63 28.80 9.96
C LEU A 609 19.31 28.64 8.46
N ARG A 610 18.42 29.49 7.90
CA ARG A 610 17.97 29.43 6.50
C ARG A 610 18.62 30.46 5.59
N GLU A 611 19.19 31.53 6.13
CA GLU A 611 19.89 32.55 5.34
C GLU A 611 21.35 32.13 5.12
N THR A 612 21.67 31.73 3.88
CA THR A 612 23.06 31.62 3.40
C THR A 612 23.54 33.00 2.95
N PRO A 613 24.78 33.44 3.28
CA PRO A 613 25.25 34.76 2.86
C PRO A 613 25.58 34.78 1.36
N PRO A 614 25.37 35.90 0.66
CA PRO A 614 25.65 36.03 -0.76
C PRO A 614 27.16 36.15 -1.03
N THR A 615 27.57 35.60 -2.17
CA THR A 615 28.95 35.56 -2.64
C THR A 615 29.30 36.86 -3.38
N GLU A 616 30.23 37.65 -2.87
CA GLU A 616 30.96 38.67 -3.66
C GLU A 616 32.44 38.74 -3.29
N GLN A 617 33.24 39.08 -4.29
CA GLN A 617 34.70 38.99 -4.36
C GLN A 617 35.44 40.21 -3.77
N THR A 618 36.67 39.94 -3.31
CA THR A 618 37.87 40.81 -3.19
C THR A 618 37.89 41.98 -2.18
N ASN A 619 38.69 41.88 -1.11
CA ASN A 619 40.04 42.45 -0.96
C ASN A 619 40.58 42.32 0.47
N ASP A 620 41.91 42.31 0.59
CA ASP A 620 42.74 42.15 1.78
C ASP A 620 42.38 43.04 3.00
N HIS A 621 42.32 42.44 4.20
CA HIS A 621 43.25 42.72 5.31
C HIS A 621 42.91 41.89 6.57
N ASP A 622 43.92 41.16 7.04
CA ASP A 622 44.35 40.91 8.42
C ASP A 622 43.40 40.46 9.56
N ASP A 623 44.00 39.56 10.34
CA ASP A 623 43.82 39.20 11.74
C ASP A 623 42.83 38.10 12.20
N SER A 624 43.38 37.39 13.17
CA SER A 624 43.12 36.06 13.70
C SER A 624 41.78 35.85 14.41
N MET A 625 41.26 34.62 14.32
CA MET A 625 40.78 33.82 15.46
C MET A 625 40.29 32.44 14.98
N LYS A 626 40.90 31.40 15.53
CA LYS A 626 40.55 29.99 15.31
C LYS A 626 39.16 29.69 15.87
N SER A 627 38.26 29.12 15.08
CA SER A 627 37.06 28.44 15.59
C SER A 627 36.94 27.03 14.99
N GLN A 628 36.68 26.07 15.88
CA GLN A 628 36.60 24.63 15.62
C GLN A 628 35.31 24.28 14.82
N PRO A 629 35.31 23.19 14.02
CA PRO A 629 34.11 22.75 13.34
C PRO A 629 33.14 22.10 14.36
N ARG A 630 32.00 22.75 14.60
CA ARG A 630 30.84 22.13 15.26
C ARG A 630 30.15 21.19 14.28
N VAL A 631 30.29 19.89 14.49
CA VAL A 631 29.48 18.87 13.84
C VAL A 631 28.08 18.91 14.45
N ILE A 632 27.08 19.29 13.66
CA ILE A 632 25.65 19.25 14.02
C ILE A 632 25.15 17.83 13.71
N PHE A 633 24.71 17.10 14.74
CA PHE A 633 24.12 15.77 14.62
C PHE A 633 22.68 15.86 14.11
N GLY A 634 22.46 15.51 12.84
CA GLY A 634 21.12 15.23 12.32
C GLY A 634 20.66 13.84 12.75
N LEU A 635 19.50 13.75 13.37
CA LEU A 635 18.79 12.47 13.51
C LEU A 635 18.30 12.02 12.13
N ASP A 636 18.34 10.71 11.88
CA ASP A 636 17.85 10.07 10.65
C ASP A 636 16.38 10.52 10.37
N PRO A 637 16.08 11.05 9.17
CA PRO A 637 14.73 11.46 8.77
C PRO A 637 13.67 10.38 9.01
N MET A 638 14.03 9.10 8.88
CA MET A 638 13.13 7.97 9.07
C MET A 638 12.72 7.80 10.54
N ILE A 639 13.62 8.10 11.49
CA ILE A 639 13.32 8.04 12.93
C ILE A 639 12.44 9.23 13.34
N GLN A 640 12.67 10.41 12.76
CA GLN A 640 11.82 11.58 12.98
C GLN A 640 10.40 11.37 12.44
N GLU A 641 10.28 10.79 11.26
CA GLU A 641 8.99 10.49 10.64
C GLU A 641 8.23 9.39 11.40
N THR A 642 8.93 8.37 11.90
CA THR A 642 8.33 7.30 12.72
C THR A 642 7.80 7.84 14.05
N LEU A 643 8.59 8.67 14.75
CA LEU A 643 8.17 9.32 16.00
C LEU A 643 7.01 10.31 15.78
N HIS A 644 7.02 11.04 14.65
CA HIS A 644 5.95 11.96 14.28
C HIS A 644 4.63 11.22 14.04
N ASN A 645 4.66 10.12 13.27
CA ASN A 645 3.47 9.31 12.96
C ASN A 645 2.91 8.60 14.21
N GLN A 646 3.78 8.15 15.12
CA GLN A 646 3.36 7.56 16.39
C GLN A 646 2.74 8.61 17.33
N ALA A 647 3.31 9.82 17.40
CA ALA A 647 2.74 10.92 18.18
C ALA A 647 1.36 11.35 17.64
N GLN A 648 1.19 11.42 16.31
CA GLN A 648 -0.11 11.67 15.67
C GLN A 648 -1.14 10.58 15.99
N THR A 649 -0.73 9.32 16.01
CA THR A 649 -1.61 8.19 16.33
C THR A 649 -2.07 8.24 17.80
N ILE A 650 -1.17 8.57 18.72
CA ILE A 650 -1.51 8.76 20.14
C ILE A 650 -2.45 9.95 20.33
N ALA A 651 -2.20 11.07 19.64
CA ALA A 651 -3.09 12.23 19.66
C ALA A 651 -4.50 11.88 19.15
N LEU A 652 -4.60 11.12 18.05
CA LEU A 652 -5.88 10.68 17.48
C LEU A 652 -6.67 9.77 18.44
N LEU A 653 -6.01 8.80 19.06
CA LEU A 653 -6.64 7.88 20.02
C LEU A 653 -7.07 8.60 21.31
N THR A 654 -6.27 9.58 21.76
CA THR A 654 -6.58 10.41 22.92
C THR A 654 -7.79 11.32 22.64
N GLN A 655 -7.87 11.87 21.42
CA GLN A 655 -9.02 12.63 20.94
C GLN A 655 -10.29 11.77 20.81
N GLN A 656 -10.16 10.49 20.46
CA GLN A 656 -11.29 9.55 20.41
C GLN A 656 -11.84 9.20 21.79
N LEU A 657 -10.97 9.00 22.80
CA LEU A 657 -11.37 8.80 24.19
C LEU A 657 -12.09 10.03 24.76
N ALA A 658 -11.55 11.23 24.51
CA ALA A 658 -12.17 12.49 24.96
C ALA A 658 -13.58 12.72 24.37
N ARG A 659 -13.83 12.26 23.12
CA ARG A 659 -15.15 12.32 22.48
C ARG A 659 -16.16 11.33 23.07
N GLN A 660 -15.71 10.23 23.69
CA GLN A 660 -16.59 9.23 24.29
C GLN A 660 -17.00 9.60 25.73
N ASP A 661 -16.14 10.31 26.47
CA ASP A 661 -16.45 10.80 27.84
C ASP A 661 -17.37 12.04 27.84
N ALA A 662 -17.46 12.79 26.74
CA ALA A 662 -18.18 14.07 26.67
C ALA A 662 -19.70 13.98 26.40
N ASN A 663 -20.30 12.78 26.32
CA ASN A 663 -21.72 12.63 25.95
C ASN A 663 -22.54 11.82 26.98
N PRO A 664 -22.79 12.33 28.21
CA PRO A 664 -23.50 11.57 29.25
C PRO A 664 -25.03 11.68 29.18
N THR A 665 -25.62 12.39 28.22
CA THR A 665 -27.03 12.82 28.31
C THR A 665 -28.01 12.09 27.40
N GLN A 666 -27.64 10.97 26.76
CA GLN A 666 -28.61 10.10 26.10
C GLN A 666 -28.93 8.88 26.98
N THR A 667 -30.17 8.82 27.44
CA THR A 667 -30.74 7.69 28.18
C THR A 667 -30.93 6.49 27.24
N TYR A 668 -29.99 5.53 27.30
CA TYR A 668 -30.11 4.21 26.67
C TYR A 668 -30.30 3.12 27.74
N PRO A 669 -30.97 1.99 27.40
CA PRO A 669 -31.29 0.93 28.35
C PRO A 669 -30.03 0.26 28.93
N GLN A 670 -30.12 -0.14 30.21
CA GLN A 670 -29.05 -0.63 31.08
C GLN A 670 -28.22 -1.83 30.58
N ALA A 671 -28.56 -2.47 29.46
CA ALA A 671 -27.89 -3.66 28.94
C ALA A 671 -26.60 -3.37 28.15
N ASP A 672 -26.34 -2.11 27.78
CA ASP A 672 -25.22 -1.74 26.90
C ASP A 672 -24.00 -1.19 27.66
N LYS A 673 -24.14 -0.91 28.97
CA LYS A 673 -23.10 -0.23 29.77
C LYS A 673 -21.85 -1.08 30.00
N ASP A 674 -22.02 -2.39 30.12
CA ASP A 674 -20.93 -3.35 30.33
C ASP A 674 -20.06 -3.54 29.07
N ASP A 675 -20.64 -3.37 27.87
CA ASP A 675 -19.89 -3.43 26.60
C ASP A 675 -19.00 -2.19 26.41
N TYR A 676 -19.49 -1.01 26.80
CA TYR A 676 -18.69 0.23 26.78
C TYR A 676 -17.53 0.21 27.80
N GLU A 677 -17.76 -0.25 29.03
CA GLU A 677 -16.69 -0.38 30.02
C GLU A 677 -15.61 -1.38 29.56
N THR A 678 -16.01 -2.45 28.87
CA THR A 678 -15.07 -3.43 28.31
C THR A 678 -14.23 -2.84 27.18
N GLN A 679 -14.84 -2.05 26.28
CA GLN A 679 -14.12 -1.36 25.20
C GLN A 679 -13.15 -0.29 25.73
N ILE A 680 -13.53 0.47 26.77
CA ILE A 680 -12.67 1.46 27.41
C ILE A 680 -11.46 0.78 28.05
N GLN A 681 -11.66 -0.32 28.79
CA GLN A 681 -10.57 -1.09 29.39
C GLN A 681 -9.63 -1.69 28.33
N GLN A 682 -10.19 -2.16 27.20
CA GLN A 682 -9.39 -2.71 26.10
C GLN A 682 -8.53 -1.64 25.43
N LEU A 683 -9.07 -0.44 25.21
CA LEU A 683 -8.33 0.69 24.65
C LEU A 683 -7.25 1.21 25.60
N GLN A 684 -7.54 1.30 26.91
CA GLN A 684 -6.56 1.63 27.93
C GLN A 684 -5.40 0.63 27.94
N GLY A 685 -5.69 -0.67 27.83
CA GLY A 685 -4.67 -1.72 27.73
C GLY A 685 -3.78 -1.59 26.49
N GLN A 686 -4.34 -1.16 25.36
CA GLN A 686 -3.56 -0.90 24.13
C GLN A 686 -2.65 0.32 24.28
N ILE A 687 -3.12 1.39 24.94
CA ILE A 687 -2.33 2.59 25.21
C ILE A 687 -1.14 2.27 26.10
N THR A 688 -1.36 1.55 27.22
CA THR A 688 -0.28 1.14 28.12
C THR A 688 0.75 0.27 27.42
N LYS A 689 0.31 -0.63 26.53
CA LYS A 689 1.22 -1.46 25.73
C LYS A 689 2.07 -0.61 24.79
N LEU A 690 1.46 0.31 24.06
CA LEU A 690 2.17 1.19 23.13
C LEU A 690 3.16 2.11 23.84
N GLN A 691 2.81 2.63 25.02
CA GLN A 691 3.73 3.42 25.85
C GLN A 691 4.97 2.60 26.25
N LYS A 692 4.77 1.35 26.69
CA LYS A 692 5.87 0.45 27.06
C LYS A 692 6.77 0.09 25.87
N ASP A 693 6.18 -0.14 24.70
CA ASP A 693 6.93 -0.40 23.48
C ASP A 693 7.77 0.84 23.08
N ASN A 694 7.22 2.05 23.25
CA ASN A 694 7.92 3.30 22.95
C ASN A 694 9.10 3.55 23.90
N GLU A 695 8.94 3.27 25.19
CA GLU A 695 10.05 3.28 26.15
C GLU A 695 11.15 2.29 25.76
N SER A 696 10.77 1.08 25.32
CA SER A 696 11.73 0.07 24.85
C SER A 696 12.49 0.52 23.61
N PHE A 697 11.81 1.16 22.64
CA PHE A 697 12.47 1.69 21.44
C PHE A 697 13.39 2.87 21.76
N SER A 698 12.97 3.79 22.64
CA SER A 698 13.81 4.89 23.12
C SER A 698 15.11 4.38 23.77
N PHE A 699 15.01 3.31 24.56
CA PHE A 699 16.18 2.63 25.13
C PHE A 699 17.09 2.02 24.05
N GLN A 700 16.52 1.35 23.05
CA GLN A 700 17.30 0.77 21.94
C GLN A 700 18.01 1.83 21.10
N VAL A 701 17.36 2.96 20.79
CA VAL A 701 17.97 4.08 20.07
C VAL A 701 19.14 4.66 20.86
N THR A 702 19.01 4.77 22.19
CA THR A 702 20.10 5.21 23.06
C THR A 702 21.31 4.26 23.02
N GLN A 703 21.06 2.95 23.02
CA GLN A 703 22.13 1.93 22.90
C GLN A 703 22.83 1.97 21.53
N LEU A 704 22.06 2.09 20.45
CA LEU A 704 22.60 2.18 19.08
C LEU A 704 23.44 3.45 18.90
N ASN A 705 22.97 4.59 19.41
CA ASN A 705 23.74 5.84 19.36
C ASN A 705 25.07 5.72 20.11
N LYS A 706 25.09 5.00 21.23
CA LYS A 706 26.34 4.71 21.95
C LYS A 706 27.29 3.87 21.09
N GLN A 707 26.80 2.79 20.47
CA GLN A 707 27.62 1.94 19.60
C GLN A 707 28.17 2.69 18.38
N VAL A 708 27.37 3.55 17.74
CA VAL A 708 27.82 4.38 16.62
C VAL A 708 28.96 5.31 17.06
N ASN A 709 28.85 5.90 18.25
CA ASN A 709 29.89 6.78 18.78
C ASN A 709 31.19 6.01 19.09
N ASP A 710 31.08 4.79 19.63
CA ASP A 710 32.23 3.91 19.88
C ASP A 710 32.94 3.54 18.56
N TYR A 711 32.19 3.20 17.51
CA TYR A 711 32.77 2.89 16.18
C TYR A 711 33.40 4.10 15.51
N GLN A 712 32.85 5.31 15.71
CA GLN A 712 33.45 6.53 15.20
C GLN A 712 34.81 6.81 15.86
N GLN A 713 34.91 6.62 17.18
CA GLN A 713 36.19 6.75 17.90
C GLN A 713 37.22 5.72 17.43
N GLU A 714 36.80 4.48 17.16
CA GLU A 714 37.68 3.45 16.61
C GLU A 714 38.16 3.79 15.19
N ASN A 715 37.27 4.29 14.33
CA ASN A 715 37.63 4.73 12.99
C ASN A 715 38.62 5.89 12.99
N GLU A 716 38.49 6.86 13.90
CA GLU A 716 39.47 7.94 14.03
C GLU A 716 40.85 7.41 14.49
N LYS A 717 40.88 6.46 15.44
CA LYS A 717 42.13 5.78 15.83
C LYS A 717 42.76 5.00 14.68
N LEU A 718 41.94 4.37 13.83
CA LEU A 718 42.42 3.66 12.64
C LEU A 718 42.97 4.62 11.59
N LYS A 719 42.29 5.76 11.33
CA LYS A 719 42.80 6.81 10.44
C LYS A 719 44.14 7.35 10.92
N GLU A 720 44.31 7.58 12.22
CA GLU A 720 45.58 8.02 12.79
C GLU A 720 46.69 6.98 12.56
N LYS A 721 46.39 5.68 12.78
CA LYS A 721 47.33 4.59 12.50
C LYS A 721 47.69 4.52 11.02
N VAL A 722 46.72 4.66 10.11
CA VAL A 722 46.94 4.66 8.66
C VAL A 722 47.83 5.84 8.26
N SER A 723 47.56 7.03 8.78
CA SER A 723 48.39 8.22 8.55
C SER A 723 49.83 8.03 9.03
N ARG A 724 50.03 7.43 10.21
CA ARG A 724 51.37 7.06 10.70
C ARG A 724 52.05 6.04 9.79
N PHE A 725 51.32 5.02 9.32
CA PHE A 725 51.87 4.04 8.37
C PHE A 725 52.24 4.67 7.02
N GLU A 726 51.46 5.62 6.52
CA GLU A 726 51.77 6.34 5.28
C GLU A 726 52.99 7.24 5.45
N ALA A 727 53.14 7.91 6.59
CA ALA A 727 54.34 8.68 6.92
C ALA A 727 55.59 7.78 6.96
N VAL A 728 55.51 6.63 7.63
CA VAL A 728 56.61 5.64 7.66
C VAL A 728 56.90 5.10 6.26
N LYS A 729 55.88 4.86 5.44
CA LYS A 729 56.02 4.39 4.06
C LYS A 729 56.72 5.41 3.16
N LYS A 730 56.41 6.71 3.31
CA LYS A 730 57.09 7.79 2.56
C LYS A 730 58.57 7.89 2.95
N VAL A 731 58.89 7.79 4.24
CA VAL A 731 60.28 7.73 4.73
C VAL A 731 61.02 6.52 4.16
N PHE A 732 60.37 5.35 4.09
CA PHE A 732 60.98 4.13 3.56
C PHE A 732 61.19 4.15 2.03
N LEU A 733 60.43 4.99 1.31
CA LEU A 733 60.52 5.14 -0.14
C LEU A 733 61.50 6.22 -0.61
N GLY A 734 62.19 6.90 0.31
CA GLY A 734 63.26 7.84 -0.02
C GLY A 734 62.78 9.21 -0.50
N GLU A 735 61.51 9.56 -0.26
CA GLU A 735 61.03 10.94 -0.44
C GLU A 735 61.56 11.80 0.71
N GLN A 736 62.31 12.87 0.38
CA GLN A 736 62.76 13.85 1.35
C GLN A 736 61.55 14.59 1.93
N ILE A 737 61.31 14.43 3.22
CA ILE A 737 60.38 15.25 4.00
C ILE A 737 61.23 16.06 4.98
N GLU A 738 61.10 17.39 4.92
CA GLU A 738 61.55 18.28 6.00
C GLU A 738 60.64 18.05 7.21
N LEU A 739 61.19 17.49 8.28
CA LEU A 739 60.51 17.35 9.56
C LEU A 739 60.84 18.56 10.46
N PRO A 740 59.87 19.10 11.22
CA PRO A 740 60.17 19.92 12.38
C PRO A 740 60.81 19.03 13.45
N ILE A 741 62.03 19.41 13.82
CA ILE A 741 62.78 18.84 14.93
C ILE A 741 62.12 19.33 16.22
N ASP A 742 61.76 18.41 17.12
CA ASP A 742 62.03 18.61 18.54
C ASP A 742 62.42 17.28 19.19
N SER A 743 63.48 17.39 19.98
CA SER A 743 64.33 16.37 20.56
C SER A 743 63.77 15.78 21.84
N ASP A 744 63.91 14.46 22.04
CA ASP A 744 64.82 13.94 23.08
C ASP A 744 64.93 12.40 23.08
N THR A 745 66.19 11.97 22.95
CA THR A 745 66.91 10.77 23.41
C THR A 745 66.16 9.81 24.37
N THR A 746 66.23 8.47 24.30
CA THR A 746 67.44 7.63 24.35
C THR A 746 67.13 6.11 24.12
N ASN A 747 68.06 5.42 23.42
CA ASN A 747 68.53 4.03 23.58
C ASN A 747 67.69 2.75 23.24
N SER A 748 68.08 2.13 22.12
CA SER A 748 68.72 0.79 21.99
C SER A 748 67.94 -0.52 22.24
N GLN A 749 67.63 -1.29 21.17
CA GLN A 749 68.34 -2.55 20.77
C GLN A 749 67.56 -3.37 19.70
N THR A 750 68.27 -3.69 18.62
CA THR A 750 68.09 -4.73 17.56
C THR A 750 68.07 -6.19 18.12
N PRO A 751 67.84 -7.31 17.35
CA PRO A 751 68.11 -7.52 15.91
C PRO A 751 67.17 -8.41 15.05
N GLN A 752 67.24 -8.15 13.73
CA GLN A 752 67.33 -9.06 12.57
C GLN A 752 66.39 -10.28 12.40
N LYS A 753 65.76 -10.40 11.22
CA LYS A 753 66.18 -11.36 10.17
C LYS A 753 65.34 -11.31 8.86
N THR A 754 66.08 -11.06 7.77
CA THR A 754 66.06 -11.70 6.42
C THR A 754 64.78 -11.87 5.57
N LYS A 755 64.81 -11.20 4.38
CA LYS A 755 64.59 -11.69 2.98
C LYS A 755 63.56 -12.82 2.78
N THR A 756 62.67 -12.79 1.79
CA THR A 756 63.03 -12.92 0.35
C THR A 756 61.80 -12.64 -0.55
N LYS A 757 62.02 -11.93 -1.66
CA LYS A 757 61.13 -11.79 -2.82
C LYS A 757 60.96 -13.13 -3.56
N THR A 758 59.77 -13.45 -4.06
CA THR A 758 59.63 -13.91 -5.47
C THR A 758 58.22 -13.71 -6.01
N THR A 759 58.14 -12.91 -7.07
CA THR A 759 57.03 -12.74 -8.01
C THR A 759 56.85 -13.99 -8.88
N SER A 760 55.61 -14.43 -9.10
CA SER A 760 55.23 -14.96 -10.42
C SER A 760 53.71 -14.94 -10.64
N LYS A 761 53.32 -14.33 -11.76
CA LYS A 761 51.99 -14.38 -12.37
C LYS A 761 51.76 -15.80 -12.92
N THR A 762 50.57 -16.37 -12.70
CA THR A 762 50.12 -17.53 -13.46
C THR A 762 48.65 -17.39 -13.87
N THR A 763 48.44 -17.37 -15.18
CA THR A 763 47.19 -17.51 -15.91
C THR A 763 46.58 -18.90 -15.65
N ARG A 764 45.38 -18.95 -15.05
CA ARG A 764 44.72 -20.21 -14.68
C ARG A 764 43.75 -20.67 -15.78
N LYS A 765 44.18 -21.66 -16.57
CA LYS A 765 43.32 -22.52 -17.42
C LYS A 765 42.33 -23.28 -16.53
N LYS A 766 41.03 -23.25 -16.85
CA LYS A 766 39.99 -24.07 -16.23
C LYS A 766 40.18 -25.55 -16.61
N THR A 767 40.75 -26.34 -15.70
CA THR A 767 40.72 -27.81 -15.77
C THR A 767 39.39 -28.32 -15.22
N ARG A 768 38.77 -29.24 -15.96
CA ARG A 768 37.49 -29.91 -15.65
C ARG A 768 37.72 -30.87 -14.48
N ARG A 769 37.11 -30.61 -13.32
CA ARG A 769 37.23 -31.41 -12.09
C ARG A 769 36.74 -32.86 -12.33
N THR A 770 37.61 -33.83 -12.07
CA THR A 770 37.28 -35.26 -11.98
C THR A 770 36.41 -35.52 -10.75
N ARG A 771 35.45 -36.44 -10.86
CA ARG A 771 34.58 -36.85 -9.73
C ARG A 771 35.44 -37.54 -8.66
N GLY A 772 35.40 -37.03 -7.43
CA GLY A 772 36.08 -37.62 -6.28
C GLY A 772 35.54 -39.01 -5.91
N PRO A 773 36.26 -39.76 -5.06
CA PRO A 773 35.88 -41.09 -4.61
C PRO A 773 34.50 -41.10 -3.92
N LYS A 774 33.71 -42.16 -4.14
CA LYS A 774 32.40 -42.36 -3.48
C LYS A 774 32.63 -42.43 -1.96
N GLY A 775 31.96 -41.56 -1.20
CA GLY A 775 32.09 -41.47 0.26
C GLY A 775 32.60 -40.12 0.77
N ALA A 776 33.41 -39.41 -0.04
CA ALA A 776 34.07 -38.17 0.39
C ALA A 776 33.12 -37.05 0.86
N ALA A 777 31.87 -37.03 0.39
CA ALA A 777 30.87 -36.06 0.83
C ALA A 777 30.31 -36.36 2.24
N LYS A 778 30.25 -37.64 2.63
CA LYS A 778 29.82 -38.05 3.98
C LYS A 778 30.94 -37.82 5.00
N ASP A 779 32.16 -38.19 4.65
CA ASP A 779 33.33 -37.93 5.52
C ASP A 779 33.50 -36.43 5.78
N LYS A 780 33.31 -35.62 4.73
CA LYS A 780 33.30 -34.16 4.87
C LYS A 780 32.17 -33.67 5.78
N ALA A 781 30.98 -34.25 5.70
CA ALA A 781 29.86 -33.88 6.58
C ALA A 781 30.13 -34.24 8.04
N GLN A 782 30.78 -35.37 8.30
CA GLN A 782 31.21 -35.77 9.65
C GLN A 782 32.24 -34.78 10.21
N LYS A 783 33.29 -34.44 9.46
CA LYS A 783 34.27 -33.44 9.91
C LYS A 783 33.63 -32.08 10.21
N VAL A 784 32.62 -31.67 9.43
CA VAL A 784 31.84 -30.45 9.72
C VAL A 784 31.05 -30.59 11.02
N LEU A 785 30.40 -31.73 11.28
CA LEU A 785 29.66 -31.98 12.52
C LEU A 785 30.58 -31.89 13.74
N ASP A 786 31.75 -32.52 13.68
CA ASP A 786 32.74 -32.51 14.76
C ASP A 786 33.28 -31.09 15.02
N ALA A 787 33.64 -30.37 13.95
CA ALA A 787 34.16 -29.00 14.05
C ALA A 787 33.10 -28.00 14.57
N VAL A 788 31.83 -28.14 14.15
CA VAL A 788 30.73 -27.32 14.68
C VAL A 788 30.42 -27.67 16.14
N THR A 789 30.57 -28.94 16.53
CA THR A 789 30.45 -29.35 17.93
C THR A 789 31.52 -28.68 18.79
N GLN A 790 32.76 -28.66 18.32
CA GLN A 790 33.86 -27.97 18.99
C GLN A 790 33.63 -26.45 19.06
N TRP A 791 33.17 -25.84 17.97
CA TRP A 791 32.82 -24.42 17.93
C TRP A 791 31.76 -24.08 18.99
N ASN A 792 30.66 -24.84 19.04
CA ASN A 792 29.57 -24.57 19.98
C ASN A 792 30.00 -24.70 21.45
N GLN A 793 31.01 -25.53 21.75
CA GLN A 793 31.60 -25.63 23.07
C GLN A 793 32.48 -24.41 23.41
N GLN A 794 33.21 -23.87 22.43
CA GLN A 794 34.09 -22.70 22.60
C GLN A 794 33.32 -21.37 22.59
N HIS A 795 32.17 -21.33 21.92
CA HIS A 795 31.37 -20.13 21.69
C HIS A 795 29.89 -20.36 22.10
N PRO A 796 29.60 -20.47 23.41
CA PRO A 796 28.25 -20.75 23.91
C PRO A 796 27.22 -19.64 23.58
N ASP A 797 27.68 -18.43 23.27
CA ASP A 797 26.89 -17.28 22.84
C ASP A 797 26.67 -17.21 21.32
N GLN A 798 27.44 -17.97 20.53
CA GLN A 798 27.40 -17.96 19.05
C GLN A 798 27.28 -19.36 18.45
N THR A 799 26.34 -20.14 18.97
CA THR A 799 26.16 -21.54 18.56
C THR A 799 25.55 -21.67 17.15
N TRP A 800 25.89 -22.76 16.47
CA TRP A 800 25.37 -23.11 15.14
C TRP A 800 24.61 -24.44 15.18
N ALA A 801 23.51 -24.50 14.43
CA ALA A 801 22.74 -25.72 14.26
C ALA A 801 23.17 -26.44 12.98
N ILE A 802 23.52 -27.73 13.07
CA ILE A 802 23.70 -28.55 11.88
C ILE A 802 22.34 -28.77 11.19
N ASN A 803 22.17 -28.20 10.00
CA ASN A 803 20.99 -28.35 9.15
C ASN A 803 21.38 -28.44 7.66
N THR A 804 20.45 -28.87 6.79
CA THR A 804 20.79 -29.21 5.40
C THR A 804 21.33 -27.99 4.66
N CYS A 805 20.78 -26.82 4.97
CA CYS A 805 21.16 -25.54 4.39
C CYS A 805 22.61 -25.16 4.75
N LEU A 806 23.04 -25.38 6.01
CA LEU A 806 24.41 -25.11 6.46
C LEU A 806 25.42 -26.01 5.73
N LEU A 807 25.13 -27.32 5.65
CA LEU A 807 26.00 -28.28 4.96
C LEU A 807 26.11 -27.98 3.45
N GLU A 808 24.99 -27.64 2.81
CA GLU A 808 24.94 -27.34 1.37
C GLU A 808 25.57 -25.99 1.04
N THR A 809 25.14 -24.92 1.72
CA THR A 809 25.45 -23.54 1.34
C THR A 809 26.82 -23.10 1.88
N SER A 810 27.14 -23.42 3.13
CA SER A 810 28.36 -22.95 3.77
C SER A 810 29.56 -23.85 3.50
N PHE A 811 29.34 -25.17 3.37
CA PHE A 811 30.42 -26.16 3.23
C PHE A 811 30.41 -26.93 1.89
N GLY A 812 29.46 -26.64 1.01
CA GLY A 812 29.43 -27.15 -0.37
C GLY A 812 29.18 -28.65 -0.48
N ILE A 813 28.47 -29.24 0.50
CA ILE A 813 28.10 -30.66 0.47
C ILE A 813 26.88 -30.83 -0.42
N HIS A 814 26.91 -31.81 -1.33
CA HIS A 814 25.79 -32.07 -2.23
C HIS A 814 24.51 -32.36 -1.43
N ARG A 815 23.41 -31.66 -1.76
CA ARG A 815 22.15 -31.69 -1.01
C ARG A 815 21.65 -33.09 -0.66
N GLN A 816 21.71 -34.03 -1.61
CA GLN A 816 21.26 -35.40 -1.36
C GLN A 816 22.13 -36.10 -0.31
N ALA A 817 23.45 -35.90 -0.34
CA ALA A 817 24.36 -36.46 0.65
C ALA A 817 24.17 -35.80 2.02
N ALA A 818 23.87 -34.49 2.06
CA ALA A 818 23.56 -33.79 3.31
C ALA A 818 22.25 -34.28 3.95
N VAL A 819 21.22 -34.58 3.15
CA VAL A 819 19.95 -35.16 3.65
C VAL A 819 20.16 -36.58 4.15
N GLU A 820 20.89 -37.41 3.42
CA GLU A 820 21.22 -38.77 3.84
C GLU A 820 22.05 -38.79 5.13
N PHE A 821 23.06 -37.93 5.23
CA PHE A 821 23.90 -37.79 6.43
C PHE A 821 23.08 -37.37 7.66
N GLN A 822 22.17 -36.41 7.53
CA GLN A 822 21.32 -35.99 8.65
C GLN A 822 20.41 -37.09 9.15
N LYS A 823 19.87 -37.90 8.24
CA LYS A 823 19.03 -39.03 8.62
C LYS A 823 19.84 -40.09 9.37
N GLU A 824 21.09 -40.32 8.96
CA GLU A 824 22.00 -41.30 9.56
C GLU A 824 22.53 -40.87 10.93
N HIS A 825 22.85 -39.58 11.10
CA HIS A 825 23.42 -39.00 12.32
C HIS A 825 22.41 -38.16 13.13
N GLN A 826 21.11 -38.46 12.99
CA GLN A 826 20.03 -37.66 13.59
C GLN A 826 20.19 -37.53 15.11
N SER A 827 20.53 -38.63 15.79
CA SER A 827 20.69 -38.66 17.26
C SER A 827 21.86 -37.79 17.75
N GLU A 828 23.00 -37.81 17.06
CA GLU A 828 24.17 -36.99 17.39
C GLU A 828 23.88 -35.49 17.18
N ILE A 829 23.16 -35.18 16.10
CA ILE A 829 22.74 -33.81 15.77
C ILE A 829 21.75 -33.28 16.81
N GLU A 830 20.77 -34.08 17.23
CA GLU A 830 19.81 -33.72 18.28
C GLU A 830 20.49 -33.50 19.63
N GLN A 831 21.49 -34.31 19.96
CA GLN A 831 22.29 -34.15 21.18
C GLN A 831 23.10 -32.85 21.14
N LEU A 832 23.75 -32.53 20.01
CA LEU A 832 24.44 -31.26 19.80
C LEU A 832 23.48 -30.07 19.97
N HIS A 833 22.30 -30.14 19.36
CA HIS A 833 21.28 -29.08 19.42
C HIS A 833 20.79 -28.86 20.85
N SER A 834 20.56 -29.94 21.59
CA SER A 834 20.15 -29.90 23.00
C SER A 834 21.22 -29.27 23.88
N ASN A 835 22.48 -29.68 23.71
CA ASN A 835 23.61 -29.14 24.48
C ASN A 835 23.91 -27.67 24.17
N SER A 836 23.56 -27.20 22.97
CA SER A 836 23.86 -25.85 22.48
C SER A 836 22.68 -24.88 22.57
N ASN A 837 21.61 -25.25 23.30
CA ASN A 837 20.35 -24.50 23.44
C ASN A 837 19.71 -24.09 22.09
N VAL A 838 19.78 -24.95 21.09
CA VAL A 838 19.17 -24.72 19.78
C VAL A 838 17.68 -25.07 19.84
N SER A 839 16.82 -24.07 19.97
CA SER A 839 15.36 -24.28 20.06
C SER A 839 14.71 -24.63 18.72
N ASN A 840 15.22 -24.10 17.60
CA ASN A 840 14.72 -24.41 16.26
C ASN A 840 15.87 -24.50 15.25
N PRO A 841 16.33 -25.70 14.90
CA PRO A 841 17.47 -25.91 14.01
C PRO A 841 17.31 -25.28 12.61
N ARG A 842 16.08 -25.04 12.13
CA ARG A 842 15.84 -24.43 10.82
C ARG A 842 16.07 -22.93 10.81
N THR A 843 15.77 -22.24 11.91
CA THR A 843 15.87 -20.78 12.01
C THR A 843 17.06 -20.31 12.82
N HIS A 844 17.70 -21.19 13.60
CA HIS A 844 18.81 -20.86 14.49
C HIS A 844 20.01 -20.20 13.80
N ASN A 845 20.24 -20.54 12.53
CA ASN A 845 21.35 -19.99 11.73
C ASN A 845 20.93 -18.76 10.91
N ARG A 846 19.67 -18.34 10.96
CA ARG A 846 19.16 -17.24 10.12
C ARG A 846 19.73 -15.91 10.59
N GLY A 847 20.34 -15.16 9.68
CA GLY A 847 20.92 -13.84 9.97
C GLY A 847 22.31 -13.88 10.62
N LYS A 848 22.88 -15.07 10.87
CA LYS A 848 24.26 -15.21 11.34
C LYS A 848 25.24 -15.17 10.17
N ASP A 849 26.34 -14.45 10.34
CA ASP A 849 27.43 -14.45 9.37
C ASP A 849 28.26 -15.74 9.49
N SER A 850 28.27 -16.54 8.43
CA SER A 850 28.96 -17.83 8.40
C SER A 850 30.47 -17.74 8.19
N GLU A 851 31.03 -16.56 7.91
CA GLU A 851 32.45 -16.43 7.57
C GLU A 851 33.38 -16.79 8.74
N GLN A 852 33.03 -16.43 9.98
CA GLN A 852 33.82 -16.81 11.16
C GLN A 852 33.80 -18.32 11.40
N LEU A 853 32.62 -18.94 11.27
CA LEU A 853 32.48 -20.39 11.37
C LEU A 853 33.27 -21.10 10.26
N LYS A 854 33.20 -20.61 9.02
CA LYS A 854 33.98 -21.19 7.91
C LYS A 854 35.47 -21.07 8.13
N ALA A 855 35.95 -19.92 8.62
CA ALA A 855 37.37 -19.72 8.92
C ALA A 855 37.88 -20.70 9.99
N PHE A 856 37.04 -21.09 10.94
CA PHE A 856 37.35 -22.10 11.95
C PHE A 856 37.26 -23.54 11.41
N VAL A 857 36.21 -23.84 10.65
CA VAL A 857 35.88 -25.21 10.24
C VAL A 857 36.67 -25.66 9.01
N LEU A 858 37.00 -24.78 8.06
CA LEU A 858 37.71 -25.17 6.82
C LEU A 858 39.11 -25.75 7.06
N PRO A 859 39.97 -25.17 7.93
CA PRO A 859 41.27 -25.76 8.25
C PRO A 859 41.15 -27.19 8.82
N LEU A 860 40.14 -27.43 9.68
CA LEU A 860 39.92 -28.73 10.32
C LEU A 860 39.38 -29.82 9.36
N ILE A 861 38.88 -29.42 8.19
CA ILE A 861 38.38 -30.36 7.17
C ILE A 861 39.48 -30.72 6.16
N GLU A 862 40.41 -29.79 5.91
CA GLU A 862 41.50 -29.94 4.93
C GLU A 862 42.70 -30.74 5.47
N ASP A 863 42.87 -30.80 6.81
CA ASP A 863 43.71 -31.78 7.51
C ASP A 863 43.03 -33.17 7.55
#